data_AF-A0A8E7B1L7-F1
#
_entry.id   AF-A0A8E7B1L7-F1
#
_cell.length_a   1.000
_cell.length_b   1.000
_cell.length_c   1.000
_cell.angle_alpha   90.00
_cell.angle_beta   90.00
_cell.angle_gamma   90.00
#
_symmetry.space_group_name_H-M   'P 1'
#
loop_
_entity.id
_entity.type
_entity.pdbx_description
1 polymer ?
#
loop_
_entity_poly.entity_id
_entity_poly.type
_entity_poly.pdbx_seq_one_letter_code
_entity_poly.pdbx_strand_id
1 'polypeptide(L)'
;MTLTIPSGSELSFKRSLMALFIIIILISLISITAIYYSETSKQIDDRFYKDLNQTEFFLKGASDRITKGQMLWESTYNKPLRTVSDLVIKEYESHSRDPSQIDLHYIINQIDPDYRDRIDILIINSSGVVEYSSNLNDLYLDFRKWGSFNKTITDIRMNDSFRLDRVVRGFDTNKPWRIFAYQPTPDHRFLVEIAYNIFNDYQTERNELSLNALVNQVMNQDSRVLELDLIGSTGMIMSEVDEIPIPAHPDVANISMELYAIHGSRDIYDDENQTLTRYFFIESGDRTSPASEYIDYIARMVFKTSEYHKEKGYLLSLTISLLLISILLSSLLAFLFSRFLFSPIESLLEDLDAIAEGDLDHHIRPSRHQELNRIAQTTSSMIDSIRRNISSLATSEKRYYSLFSNASDAIILWDGEKIINANPAAYTMFGWDTQKESLEYLLNCSSLITSLVGNTHENDKEWEQSTNISGKGKLIVNIRKVPLILDDVSLDLLQIRDITEEKRMHDEIHQLADIVRNTRAGIIAGPIERPDTVNDAYVSMHGFSSEEALENGFFGPVHSDSQGDIPVWIRMASDTGHSTGEAIRVRKDGTQFPALHDLTIITNSHGEKYLILNIQDITYQLQLWKLTLEKESLSDSLRLLNSILAHLPDPTFVIDTRGRILAWNRAMEDYSQTPMQELMTGEKTYSCAVYKNQRPILIDKILDSALDISKYYSNVKYENGVISAELEHITSTGVNRHEWAVAGPLYDSKGNLVGAIETIRDITDLKFALKKQSELNNKLMLLSSLTRHDIRNKVTIIDGFRFFAETETNDPKVTEILSHQKKAVADIGKLIDFSKTYEEIGIHEPSWHNVRQLFDWAVRQVAIELNYSCDISPLELYSDALIKQVFYNLVENSTRHGVNVTCIRLSFESNAEEGLLQYEDNGGGIPDDDKDKIFLRGYGKNTGLGLFLIKEVLAITDISISEEGTYGTGVRFVFHIPHNRYRVGDTGKGES
;
A
#
# COMPACT_ATOMS: atom_id res chain seq x y z
N MET A 1 -56.06 -12.22 58.13
CA MET A 1 -55.98 -12.53 56.69
C MET A 1 -55.32 -11.33 56.02
N THR A 2 -54.00 -11.37 55.91
CA THR A 2 -53.17 -10.31 55.33
C THR A 2 -52.13 -11.02 54.49
N LEU A 3 -52.31 -10.96 53.17
CA LEU A 3 -51.41 -11.55 52.19
C LEU A 3 -50.12 -10.72 52.13
N THR A 4 -49.01 -11.37 52.45
CA THR A 4 -47.65 -10.93 52.17
C THR A 4 -47.36 -11.08 50.68
N ILE A 5 -46.93 -9.99 50.04
CA ILE A 5 -46.41 -9.97 48.67
C ILE A 5 -44.89 -10.10 48.75
N PRO A 6 -44.24 -11.04 48.04
CA PRO A 6 -42.79 -11.18 48.06
C PRO A 6 -42.13 -10.10 47.18
N SER A 7 -41.14 -9.39 47.73
CA SER A 7 -40.29 -8.44 47.02
C SER A 7 -39.28 -9.18 46.12
N GLY A 8 -39.59 -9.27 44.83
CA GLY A 8 -38.74 -9.89 43.82
C GLY A 8 -38.01 -8.87 42.94
N SER A 9 -36.68 -9.04 42.86
CA SER A 9 -35.75 -8.59 41.81
C SER A 9 -35.57 -7.10 41.55
N GLU A 10 -34.77 -6.43 42.37
CA GLU A 10 -33.86 -5.43 41.80
C GLU A 10 -32.79 -6.18 40.99
N LEU A 11 -32.74 -5.99 39.67
CA LEU A 11 -31.58 -6.44 38.88
C LEU A 11 -30.34 -5.82 39.51
N SER A 12 -29.33 -6.63 39.87
CA SER A 12 -28.09 -6.07 40.40
C SER A 12 -27.55 -5.03 39.41
N PHE A 13 -27.05 -3.90 39.92
CA PHE A 13 -26.57 -2.76 39.13
C PHE A 13 -25.70 -3.18 37.93
N LYS A 14 -24.89 -4.24 38.12
CA LYS A 14 -24.08 -4.93 37.09
C LYS A 14 -24.89 -5.41 35.88
N ARG A 15 -26.05 -6.04 36.08
CA ARG A 15 -26.92 -6.57 35.00
C ARG A 15 -27.61 -5.44 34.23
N SER A 16 -28.04 -4.38 34.92
CA SER A 16 -28.67 -3.21 34.30
C SER A 16 -27.69 -2.43 33.44
N LEU A 17 -26.45 -2.22 33.91
CA LEU A 17 -25.41 -1.56 33.13
C LEU A 17 -24.99 -2.41 31.91
N MET A 18 -24.89 -3.74 32.07
CA MET A 18 -24.57 -4.65 30.97
C MET A 18 -25.65 -4.62 29.88
N ALA A 19 -26.93 -4.64 30.26
CA ALA A 19 -28.04 -4.52 29.32
C ALA A 19 -28.00 -3.18 28.57
N LEU A 20 -27.71 -2.07 29.26
CA LEU A 20 -27.60 -0.75 28.65
C LEU A 20 -26.47 -0.69 27.61
N PHE A 21 -25.28 -1.23 27.93
CA PHE A 21 -24.15 -1.28 26.98
C PHE A 21 -24.48 -2.12 25.75
N ILE A 22 -25.10 -3.29 25.92
CA ILE A 22 -25.53 -4.14 24.81
C ILE A 22 -26.51 -3.38 23.92
N ILE A 23 -27.51 -2.70 24.50
CA ILE A 23 -28.51 -1.95 23.74
C ILE A 23 -27.85 -0.83 22.91
N ILE A 24 -26.94 -0.04 23.51
CA ILE A 24 -26.27 1.06 22.82
C ILE A 24 -25.42 0.54 21.63
N ILE A 25 -24.61 -0.49 21.88
CA ILE A 25 -23.76 -1.08 20.85
C ILE A 25 -24.61 -1.69 19.73
N LEU A 26 -25.68 -2.41 20.09
CA LEU A 26 -26.59 -3.04 19.14
C LEU A 26 -27.32 -2.00 18.26
N ILE A 27 -27.85 -0.93 18.85
CA ILE A 27 -28.53 0.14 18.10
C ILE A 27 -27.56 0.80 17.11
N SER A 28 -26.31 1.07 17.53
CA SER A 28 -25.30 1.66 16.67
C SER A 28 -24.96 0.74 15.49
N LEU A 29 -24.74 -0.55 15.74
CA LEU A 29 -24.41 -1.54 14.71
C LEU A 29 -25.58 -1.79 13.74
N ILE A 30 -26.82 -1.89 14.25
CA ILE A 30 -28.02 -1.99 13.41
C ILE A 30 -28.16 -0.74 12.53
N SER A 31 -27.92 0.46 13.07
CA SER A 31 -28.03 1.70 12.31
C SER A 31 -27.00 1.76 11.19
N ILE A 32 -25.73 1.44 11.49
CA ILE A 32 -24.64 1.43 10.50
C ILE A 32 -24.92 0.40 9.40
N THR A 33 -25.31 -0.82 9.77
CA THR A 33 -25.62 -1.89 8.81
C THR A 33 -26.85 -1.58 7.96
N ALA A 34 -27.88 -0.97 8.54
CA ALA A 34 -29.07 -0.53 7.80
C ALA A 34 -28.75 0.58 6.80
N ILE A 35 -27.92 1.57 7.18
CA ILE A 35 -27.44 2.62 6.28
C ILE A 35 -26.63 2.00 5.14
N TYR A 36 -25.70 1.11 5.45
CA TYR A 36 -24.87 0.43 4.46
C TYR A 36 -25.71 -0.40 3.47
N TYR A 37 -26.69 -1.17 3.97
CA TYR A 37 -27.61 -1.93 3.14
C TYR A 37 -28.43 -1.02 2.22
N SER A 38 -28.99 0.07 2.78
CA SER A 38 -29.79 1.02 2.01
C SER A 38 -28.98 1.66 0.87
N GLU A 39 -27.77 2.12 1.17
CA GLU A 39 -26.91 2.77 0.18
C GLU A 39 -26.46 1.78 -0.90
N THR A 40 -26.02 0.58 -0.49
CA THR A 40 -25.54 -0.44 -1.44
C THR A 40 -26.69 -0.98 -2.29
N SER A 41 -27.87 -1.23 -1.70
CA SER A 41 -29.06 -1.65 -2.46
C SER A 41 -29.45 -0.61 -3.50
N LYS A 42 -29.41 0.68 -3.12
CA LYS A 42 -29.71 1.77 -4.05
C LYS A 42 -28.70 1.84 -5.19
N GLN A 43 -27.41 1.65 -4.91
CA GLN A 43 -26.39 1.61 -5.97
C GLN A 43 -26.57 0.44 -6.95
N ILE A 44 -27.02 -0.71 -6.47
CA ILE A 44 -27.37 -1.86 -7.31
C ILE A 44 -28.57 -1.50 -8.20
N ASP A 45 -29.62 -0.89 -7.62
CA ASP A 45 -30.80 -0.42 -8.35
C ASP A 45 -30.41 0.61 -9.43
N ASP A 46 -29.69 1.65 -9.05
CA ASP A 46 -29.26 2.73 -9.95
C ASP A 46 -28.42 2.19 -11.10
N ARG A 47 -27.53 1.22 -10.84
CA ARG A 47 -26.72 0.57 -11.89
C ARG A 47 -27.60 -0.22 -12.86
N PHE A 48 -28.53 -1.03 -12.34
CA PHE A 48 -29.42 -1.83 -13.16
C PHE A 48 -30.29 -0.96 -14.09
N TYR A 49 -30.93 0.08 -13.55
CA TYR A 49 -31.74 0.99 -14.37
C TYR A 49 -30.90 1.86 -15.31
N LYS A 50 -29.68 2.21 -14.92
CA LYS A 50 -28.75 2.95 -15.79
C LYS A 50 -28.41 2.13 -17.03
N ASP A 51 -28.09 0.84 -16.86
CA ASP A 51 -27.79 -0.06 -17.98
C ASP A 51 -29.02 -0.17 -18.91
N LEU A 52 -30.20 -0.36 -18.34
CA LEU A 52 -31.47 -0.46 -19.09
C LEU A 52 -31.80 0.81 -19.88
N ASN A 53 -31.67 1.98 -19.24
CA ASN A 53 -31.88 3.27 -19.89
C ASN A 53 -30.81 3.57 -20.95
N GLN A 54 -29.57 3.09 -20.75
CA GLN A 54 -28.48 3.27 -21.71
C GLN A 54 -28.72 2.47 -22.99
N THR A 55 -29.20 1.22 -22.87
CA THR A 55 -29.59 0.40 -24.03
C THR A 55 -30.76 1.02 -24.79
N GLU A 56 -31.79 1.51 -24.08
CA GLU A 56 -32.90 2.24 -24.68
C GLU A 56 -32.42 3.50 -25.42
N PHE A 57 -31.58 4.31 -24.79
CA PHE A 57 -31.03 5.54 -25.41
C PHE A 57 -30.18 5.21 -26.63
N PHE A 58 -29.38 4.14 -26.57
CA PHE A 58 -28.58 3.66 -27.69
C PHE A 58 -29.48 3.25 -28.85
N LEU A 59 -30.52 2.44 -28.61
CA LEU A 59 -31.46 1.98 -29.64
C LEU A 59 -32.21 3.16 -30.28
N LYS A 60 -32.72 4.11 -29.49
CA LYS A 60 -33.34 5.34 -29.99
C LYS A 60 -32.38 6.16 -30.85
N GLY A 61 -31.16 6.38 -30.36
CA GLY A 61 -30.16 7.18 -31.06
C GLY A 61 -29.59 6.51 -32.30
N ALA A 62 -29.52 5.18 -32.32
CA ALA A 62 -29.11 4.40 -33.48
C ALA A 62 -30.24 4.33 -34.52
N SER A 63 -31.50 4.21 -34.09
CA SER A 63 -32.67 4.33 -34.97
C SER A 63 -32.65 5.64 -35.76
N ASP A 64 -32.53 6.78 -35.08
CA ASP A 64 -32.44 8.10 -35.75
C ASP A 64 -31.30 8.17 -36.77
N ARG A 65 -30.13 7.58 -36.46
CA ARG A 65 -28.99 7.53 -37.39
C ARG A 65 -29.25 6.63 -38.59
N ILE A 66 -29.82 5.44 -38.36
CA ILE A 66 -30.17 4.49 -39.41
C ILE A 66 -31.21 5.13 -40.33
N THR A 67 -32.25 5.74 -39.78
CA THR A 67 -33.28 6.44 -40.58
C THR A 67 -32.66 7.53 -41.44
N LYS A 68 -31.76 8.36 -40.90
CA LYS A 68 -31.06 9.39 -41.69
C LYS A 68 -30.18 8.79 -42.78
N GLY A 69 -29.51 7.67 -42.51
CA GLY A 69 -28.74 6.92 -43.52
C GLY A 69 -29.63 6.33 -44.62
N GLN A 70 -30.80 5.79 -44.27
CA GLN A 70 -31.78 5.30 -45.23
C GLN A 70 -32.34 6.44 -46.09
N MET A 71 -32.72 7.58 -45.50
CA MET A 71 -33.14 8.77 -46.26
C MET A 71 -32.07 9.24 -47.25
N LEU A 72 -30.81 9.20 -46.83
CA LEU A 72 -29.67 9.56 -47.67
C LEU A 72 -29.60 8.65 -48.90
N TRP A 73 -29.75 7.34 -48.69
CA TRP A 73 -29.81 6.37 -49.77
C TRP A 73 -31.06 6.55 -50.67
N GLU A 74 -32.24 6.74 -50.08
CA GLU A 74 -33.51 6.96 -50.78
C GLU A 74 -33.44 8.20 -51.69
N SER A 75 -32.66 9.22 -51.30
CA SER A 75 -32.50 10.45 -52.09
C SER A 75 -31.93 10.22 -53.49
N THR A 76 -31.23 9.10 -53.73
CA THR A 76 -30.74 8.70 -55.06
C THR A 76 -31.87 8.51 -56.08
N TYR A 77 -33.09 8.21 -55.63
CA TYR A 77 -34.28 8.01 -56.47
C TYR A 77 -35.10 9.30 -56.67
N ASN A 78 -34.74 10.41 -56.01
CA ASN A 78 -35.52 11.66 -56.07
C ASN A 78 -35.63 12.21 -57.50
N LYS A 79 -34.50 12.26 -58.20
CA LYS A 79 -34.41 12.82 -59.56
C LYS A 79 -35.26 12.08 -60.59
N PRO A 80 -35.20 10.74 -60.71
CA PRO A 80 -36.07 10.02 -61.65
C PRO A 80 -37.55 10.19 -61.29
N LEU A 81 -37.93 10.02 -60.01
CA LEU A 81 -39.32 10.17 -59.57
C LEU A 81 -39.90 11.57 -59.85
N ARG A 82 -39.13 12.62 -59.56
CA ARG A 82 -39.52 14.01 -59.86
C ARG A 82 -39.64 14.24 -61.36
N THR A 83 -38.73 13.69 -62.16
CA THR A 83 -38.79 13.82 -63.63
C THR A 83 -40.07 13.20 -64.20
N VAL A 84 -40.45 12.01 -63.74
CA VAL A 84 -41.72 11.37 -64.14
C VAL A 84 -42.91 12.22 -63.71
N SER A 85 -42.87 12.72 -62.48
CA SER A 85 -43.93 13.56 -61.93
C SER A 85 -44.18 14.82 -62.76
N ASP A 86 -43.12 15.55 -63.08
CA ASP A 86 -43.18 16.76 -63.90
C ASP A 86 -43.72 16.44 -65.31
N LEU A 87 -43.38 15.29 -65.88
CA LEU A 87 -43.92 14.82 -67.17
C LEU A 87 -45.42 14.51 -67.11
N VAL A 88 -45.89 13.82 -66.06
CA VAL A 88 -47.31 13.52 -65.86
C VAL A 88 -48.12 14.80 -65.71
N ILE A 89 -47.63 15.77 -64.92
CA ILE A 89 -48.31 17.06 -64.75
C ILE A 89 -48.33 17.87 -66.04
N LYS A 90 -47.21 17.89 -66.79
CA LYS A 90 -47.15 18.56 -68.09
C LYS A 90 -48.16 17.98 -69.09
N GLU A 91 -48.29 16.66 -69.17
CA GLU A 91 -49.28 16.01 -70.04
C GLU A 91 -50.72 16.20 -69.55
N TYR A 92 -50.92 16.27 -68.23
CA TYR A 92 -52.21 16.60 -67.65
C TYR A 92 -52.67 18.01 -68.03
N GLU A 93 -51.76 18.99 -67.99
CA GLU A 93 -52.08 20.36 -68.39
C GLU A 93 -52.28 20.50 -69.91
N SER A 94 -51.52 19.77 -70.74
CA SER A 94 -51.66 19.82 -72.20
C SER A 94 -52.98 19.23 -72.70
N HIS A 95 -53.57 18.28 -71.96
CA HIS A 95 -54.84 17.61 -72.29
C HIS A 95 -56.06 18.17 -71.53
N SER A 96 -56.10 19.49 -71.29
CA SER A 96 -57.23 20.15 -70.63
C SER A 96 -57.58 19.59 -69.24
N ARG A 97 -56.59 19.06 -68.51
CA ARG A 97 -56.76 18.50 -67.15
C ARG A 97 -57.69 17.30 -67.08
N ASP A 98 -57.78 16.52 -68.15
CA ASP A 98 -58.52 15.25 -68.20
C ASP A 98 -57.54 14.06 -68.19
N PRO A 99 -57.47 13.26 -67.11
CA PRO A 99 -56.56 12.12 -67.06
C PRO A 99 -56.88 11.02 -68.09
N SER A 100 -58.12 10.95 -68.59
CA SER A 100 -58.53 9.92 -69.56
C SER A 100 -57.85 10.07 -70.93
N GLN A 101 -57.30 11.24 -71.21
CA GLN A 101 -56.63 11.58 -72.46
C GLN A 101 -55.11 11.37 -72.39
N ILE A 102 -54.58 10.99 -71.23
CA ILE A 102 -53.13 10.81 -71.01
C ILE A 102 -52.77 9.34 -71.24
N ASP A 103 -51.79 9.10 -72.13
CA ASP A 103 -51.16 7.79 -72.27
C ASP A 103 -50.02 7.64 -71.26
N LEU A 104 -50.31 6.98 -70.12
CA LEU A 104 -49.31 6.73 -69.08
C LEU A 104 -48.15 5.84 -69.57
N HIS A 105 -48.38 4.94 -70.53
CA HIS A 105 -47.30 4.10 -71.09
C HIS A 105 -46.40 4.91 -72.03
N TYR A 106 -46.94 5.91 -72.73
CA TYR A 106 -46.14 6.87 -73.49
C TYR A 106 -45.20 7.68 -72.59
N ILE A 107 -45.68 8.12 -71.42
CA ILE A 107 -44.86 8.83 -70.43
C ILE A 107 -43.73 7.93 -69.92
N ILE A 108 -44.02 6.67 -69.59
CA ILE A 108 -42.99 5.72 -69.15
C ILE A 108 -41.91 5.53 -70.22
N ASN A 109 -42.30 5.47 -71.51
CA ASN A 109 -41.37 5.33 -72.63
C ASN A 109 -40.47 6.55 -72.89
N GLN A 110 -40.76 7.71 -72.29
CA GLN A 110 -39.92 8.92 -72.37
C GLN A 110 -38.79 8.92 -71.35
N ILE A 111 -38.83 8.03 -70.35
CA ILE A 111 -37.84 7.93 -69.29
C ILE A 111 -36.64 7.11 -69.78
N ASP A 112 -35.50 7.25 -69.10
CA ASP A 112 -34.33 6.40 -69.29
C ASP A 112 -34.73 4.91 -69.34
N PRO A 113 -34.30 4.15 -70.37
CA PRO A 113 -34.56 2.71 -70.51
C PRO A 113 -34.29 1.91 -69.24
N ASP A 114 -33.29 2.29 -68.44
CA ASP A 114 -32.88 1.56 -67.24
C ASP A 114 -33.94 1.61 -66.10
N TYR A 115 -34.88 2.55 -66.17
CA TYR A 115 -35.92 2.75 -65.14
C TYR A 115 -37.34 2.37 -65.60
N ARG A 116 -37.58 2.10 -66.89
CA ARG A 116 -38.94 1.94 -67.46
C ARG A 116 -39.74 0.82 -66.83
N ASP A 117 -39.12 -0.35 -66.68
CA ASP A 117 -39.76 -1.55 -66.12
C ASP A 117 -39.90 -1.48 -64.59
N ARG A 118 -39.42 -0.39 -63.96
CA ARG A 118 -39.43 -0.20 -62.52
C ARG A 118 -40.51 0.78 -62.07
N ILE A 119 -41.15 1.54 -62.95
CA ILE A 119 -42.04 2.64 -62.56
C ILE A 119 -43.51 2.31 -62.81
N ASP A 120 -44.33 2.44 -61.77
CA ASP A 120 -45.79 2.40 -61.83
C ASP A 120 -46.34 3.82 -61.56
N ILE A 121 -47.31 4.29 -62.34
CA ILE A 121 -47.98 5.59 -62.19
C ILE A 121 -49.45 5.34 -61.91
N LEU A 122 -49.97 5.91 -60.82
CA LEU A 122 -51.37 5.82 -60.39
C LEU A 122 -51.97 7.22 -60.29
N ILE A 123 -53.22 7.38 -60.73
CA ILE A 123 -54.00 8.61 -60.59
C ILE A 123 -55.17 8.33 -59.66
N ILE A 124 -55.12 8.92 -58.47
CA ILE A 124 -56.05 8.71 -57.37
C ILE A 124 -57.04 9.87 -57.36
N ASN A 125 -58.34 9.58 -57.34
CA ASN A 125 -59.37 10.62 -57.30
C ASN A 125 -59.63 11.15 -55.88
N SER A 126 -60.50 12.16 -55.79
CA SER A 126 -60.84 12.82 -54.53
C SER A 126 -61.46 11.92 -53.45
N SER A 127 -61.92 10.72 -53.82
CA SER A 127 -62.49 9.74 -52.90
C SER A 127 -61.44 8.73 -52.38
N GLY A 128 -60.18 8.83 -52.82
CA GLY A 128 -59.11 7.90 -52.46
C GLY A 128 -59.15 6.59 -53.27
N VAL A 129 -59.72 6.60 -54.47
CA VAL A 129 -59.76 5.41 -55.35
C VAL A 129 -58.89 5.65 -56.57
N VAL A 130 -58.07 4.65 -56.93
CA VAL A 130 -57.25 4.69 -58.15
C VAL A 130 -58.16 4.60 -59.38
N GLU A 131 -58.17 5.65 -60.19
CA GLU A 131 -59.03 5.77 -61.37
C GLU A 131 -58.29 5.45 -62.67
N TYR A 132 -56.98 5.74 -62.72
CA TYR A 132 -56.10 5.41 -63.83
C TYR A 132 -54.78 4.86 -63.31
N SER A 133 -54.20 3.89 -64.01
CA SER A 133 -52.95 3.26 -63.60
C SER A 133 -52.17 2.77 -64.82
N SER A 134 -50.84 2.87 -64.81
CA SER A 134 -49.97 2.17 -65.76
C SER A 134 -49.90 0.66 -65.47
N ASN A 135 -50.28 0.24 -64.26
CA ASN A 135 -50.34 -1.15 -63.83
C ASN A 135 -51.79 -1.60 -63.60
N LEU A 136 -52.26 -2.55 -64.40
CA LEU A 136 -53.66 -3.02 -64.36
C LEU A 136 -54.05 -3.65 -63.02
N ASN A 137 -53.09 -4.17 -62.24
CA ASN A 137 -53.36 -4.77 -60.93
C ASN A 137 -53.75 -3.76 -59.86
N ASP A 138 -53.37 -2.49 -60.04
CA ASP A 138 -53.59 -1.42 -59.07
C ASP A 138 -54.82 -0.54 -59.42
N LEU A 139 -55.48 -0.81 -60.55
CA LEU A 139 -56.69 -0.11 -60.98
C LEU A 139 -57.87 -0.42 -60.04
N TYR A 140 -58.61 0.61 -59.63
CA TYR A 140 -59.70 0.54 -58.63
C TYR A 140 -59.27 0.17 -57.21
N LEU A 141 -57.98 0.26 -56.88
CA LEU A 141 -57.53 0.15 -55.50
C LEU A 141 -58.18 1.23 -54.64
N ASP A 142 -58.77 0.82 -53.52
CA ASP A 142 -59.58 1.67 -52.64
C ASP A 142 -58.85 1.95 -51.33
N PHE A 143 -58.23 3.13 -51.23
CA PHE A 143 -57.45 3.51 -50.07
C PHE A 143 -58.29 3.83 -48.83
N ARG A 144 -59.63 3.95 -48.95
CA ARG A 144 -60.53 4.19 -47.81
C ARG A 144 -60.51 3.07 -46.77
N LYS A 145 -60.03 1.88 -47.14
CA LYS A 145 -59.82 0.75 -46.23
C LYS A 145 -58.75 1.03 -45.17
N TRP A 146 -57.85 1.98 -45.43
CA TRP A 146 -56.79 2.40 -44.51
C TRP A 146 -57.05 3.85 -44.05
N GLY A 147 -57.88 4.01 -43.03
CA GLY A 147 -58.44 5.32 -42.63
C GLY A 147 -57.42 6.41 -42.33
N SER A 148 -56.28 6.08 -41.71
CA SER A 148 -55.20 7.06 -41.45
C SER A 148 -54.47 7.44 -42.74
N PHE A 149 -54.02 6.44 -43.51
CA PHE A 149 -53.36 6.65 -44.79
C PHE A 149 -54.21 7.44 -45.80
N ASN A 150 -55.52 7.15 -45.88
CA ASN A 150 -56.45 7.88 -46.76
C ASN A 150 -56.52 9.37 -46.40
N LYS A 151 -56.44 9.70 -45.10
CA LYS A 151 -56.38 11.09 -44.65
C LYS A 151 -55.07 11.74 -45.10
N THR A 152 -53.94 11.06 -44.96
CA THR A 152 -52.63 11.56 -45.38
C THR A 152 -52.55 11.86 -46.88
N ILE A 153 -52.99 10.95 -47.74
CA ILE A 153 -52.99 11.19 -49.20
C ILE A 153 -54.00 12.29 -49.59
N THR A 154 -55.10 12.44 -48.83
CA THR A 154 -56.05 13.54 -49.01
C THR A 154 -55.41 14.88 -48.67
N ASP A 155 -54.66 14.95 -47.57
CA ASP A 155 -53.93 16.15 -47.13
C ASP A 155 -52.81 16.51 -48.12
N ILE A 156 -52.10 15.50 -48.67
CA ILE A 156 -51.12 15.72 -49.74
C ILE A 156 -51.79 16.28 -50.98
N ARG A 157 -52.91 15.70 -51.44
CA ARG A 157 -53.66 16.15 -52.62
C ARG A 157 -54.10 17.62 -52.51
N MET A 158 -54.45 18.08 -51.31
CA MET A 158 -54.87 19.47 -51.07
C MET A 158 -53.69 20.44 -50.91
N ASN A 159 -52.45 19.96 -51.02
CA ASN A 159 -51.23 20.77 -51.00
C ASN A 159 -50.73 21.01 -52.44
N ASP A 160 -49.76 21.91 -52.62
CA ASP A 160 -49.21 22.29 -53.94
C ASP A 160 -47.85 21.63 -54.25
N SER A 161 -47.27 20.93 -53.28
CA SER A 161 -45.88 20.47 -53.35
C SER A 161 -45.76 18.99 -53.69
N PHE A 162 -44.84 18.66 -54.60
CA PHE A 162 -44.28 17.31 -54.74
C PHE A 162 -43.81 16.77 -53.39
N ARG A 163 -44.19 15.53 -53.06
CA ARG A 163 -43.87 14.85 -51.81
C ARG A 163 -43.21 13.52 -52.13
N LEU A 164 -41.99 13.31 -51.66
CA LEU A 164 -41.38 11.98 -51.61
C LEU A 164 -41.80 11.28 -50.33
N ASP A 165 -42.04 9.98 -50.43
CA ASP A 165 -42.28 9.10 -49.30
C ASP A 165 -41.11 8.12 -49.13
N ARG A 166 -41.19 7.28 -48.10
CA ARG A 166 -40.14 6.34 -47.72
C ARG A 166 -40.24 5.03 -48.50
N VAL A 167 -39.14 4.28 -48.49
CA VAL A 167 -39.13 2.93 -49.04
C VAL A 167 -39.89 1.99 -48.10
N VAL A 168 -41.05 1.53 -48.55
CA VAL A 168 -41.92 0.61 -47.83
C VAL A 168 -42.26 -0.62 -48.68
N ARG A 169 -42.67 -1.69 -48.01
CA ARG A 169 -43.30 -2.85 -48.68
C ARG A 169 -44.75 -2.48 -48.96
N GLY A 170 -45.24 -2.76 -50.17
CA GLY A 170 -46.65 -2.53 -50.50
C GLY A 170 -47.60 -3.35 -49.61
N PHE A 171 -48.89 -2.98 -49.57
CA PHE A 171 -49.93 -3.60 -48.74
C PHE A 171 -50.19 -5.11 -49.00
N ASP A 172 -49.59 -5.69 -50.03
CA ASP A 172 -49.74 -7.09 -50.43
C ASP A 172 -48.39 -7.80 -50.29
N THR A 173 -48.40 -8.97 -49.63
CA THR A 173 -47.21 -9.66 -49.09
C THR A 173 -46.22 -10.16 -50.15
N ASN A 174 -46.59 -10.10 -51.43
CA ASN A 174 -45.77 -10.52 -52.57
C ASN A 174 -45.13 -9.37 -53.39
N LYS A 175 -45.27 -8.09 -52.97
CA LYS A 175 -44.72 -6.96 -53.73
C LYS A 175 -43.26 -6.63 -53.32
N PRO A 176 -42.39 -6.23 -54.27
CA PRO A 176 -41.03 -5.78 -53.98
C PRO A 176 -41.04 -4.48 -53.16
N TRP A 177 -39.88 -4.10 -52.59
CA TRP A 177 -39.70 -2.80 -51.95
C TRP A 177 -39.99 -1.69 -52.97
N ARG A 178 -40.76 -0.67 -52.55
CA ARG A 178 -41.16 0.45 -53.40
C ARG A 178 -40.87 1.76 -52.69
N ILE A 179 -40.33 2.73 -53.43
CA ILE A 179 -40.35 4.13 -53.02
C ILE A 179 -41.54 4.80 -53.73
N PHE A 180 -42.28 5.62 -52.99
CA PHE A 180 -43.45 6.33 -53.52
C PHE A 180 -43.15 7.82 -53.61
N ALA A 181 -43.71 8.46 -54.62
CA ALA A 181 -43.76 9.91 -54.73
C ALA A 181 -45.17 10.35 -55.08
N TYR A 182 -45.59 11.45 -54.49
CA TYR A 182 -46.93 11.99 -54.55
C TYR A 182 -46.91 13.38 -55.13
N GLN A 183 -47.69 13.59 -56.19
CA GLN A 183 -47.82 14.87 -56.87
C GLN A 183 -49.29 15.24 -57.04
N PRO A 184 -49.75 16.28 -56.32
CA PRO A 184 -51.07 16.84 -56.52
C PRO A 184 -51.23 17.41 -57.94
N THR A 185 -52.41 17.24 -58.54
CA THR A 185 -52.74 18.00 -59.75
C THR A 185 -52.95 19.48 -59.41
N PRO A 186 -52.66 20.43 -60.32
CA PRO A 186 -52.82 21.87 -60.06
C PRO A 186 -54.25 22.34 -59.73
N ASP A 187 -55.25 21.50 -59.98
CA ASP A 187 -56.66 21.72 -59.63
C ASP A 187 -57.12 20.92 -58.41
N HIS A 188 -56.19 20.20 -57.76
CA HIS A 188 -56.38 19.28 -56.64
C HIS A 188 -57.43 18.19 -56.86
N ARG A 189 -57.90 17.95 -58.08
CA ARG A 189 -58.93 16.92 -58.34
C ARG A 189 -58.38 15.51 -58.19
N PHE A 190 -57.11 15.33 -58.54
CA PHE A 190 -56.42 14.04 -58.47
C PHE A 190 -55.09 14.15 -57.75
N LEU A 191 -54.61 13.01 -57.27
CA LEU A 191 -53.26 12.83 -56.77
C LEU A 191 -52.55 11.81 -57.65
N VAL A 192 -51.41 12.19 -58.20
CA VAL A 192 -50.54 11.28 -58.94
C VAL A 192 -49.61 10.60 -57.95
N GLU A 193 -49.67 9.28 -57.83
CA GLU A 193 -48.71 8.46 -57.09
C GLU A 193 -47.77 7.79 -58.10
N ILE A 194 -46.47 7.89 -57.87
CA ILE A 194 -45.43 7.26 -58.70
C ILE A 194 -44.70 6.29 -57.79
N ALA A 195 -44.77 5.01 -58.10
CA ALA A 195 -44.07 3.97 -57.37
C ALA A 195 -42.87 3.50 -58.19
N TYR A 196 -41.70 3.44 -57.57
CA TYR A 196 -40.50 2.85 -58.17
C TYR A 196 -40.15 1.54 -57.47
N ASN A 197 -40.17 0.45 -58.23
CA ASN A 197 -39.90 -0.92 -57.81
C ASN A 197 -38.39 -1.15 -57.67
N ILE A 198 -37.96 -1.50 -56.46
CA ILE A 198 -36.57 -1.77 -56.13
C ILE A 198 -36.34 -3.28 -56.22
N PHE A 199 -35.85 -3.73 -57.37
CA PHE A 199 -35.38 -5.11 -57.58
C PHE A 199 -33.98 -5.30 -56.99
N ASN A 200 -33.64 -6.55 -56.61
CA ASN A 200 -32.51 -7.07 -55.81
C ASN A 200 -31.12 -6.39 -55.81
N ASP A 201 -30.86 -5.36 -56.60
CA ASP A 201 -29.55 -4.76 -56.83
C ASP A 201 -28.92 -4.11 -55.58
N TYR A 202 -29.69 -3.83 -54.51
CA TYR A 202 -29.21 -3.14 -53.31
C TYR A 202 -29.89 -3.55 -51.98
N GLN A 203 -30.54 -4.73 -51.94
CA GLN A 203 -31.18 -5.20 -50.70
C GLN A 203 -30.15 -5.46 -49.59
N THR A 204 -28.95 -5.90 -49.95
CA THR A 204 -27.89 -6.23 -48.99
C THR A 204 -27.42 -4.99 -48.22
N GLU A 205 -27.10 -3.89 -48.91
CA GLU A 205 -26.63 -2.64 -48.30
C GLU A 205 -27.71 -1.96 -47.45
N ARG A 206 -28.97 -2.05 -47.87
CA ARG A 206 -30.10 -1.56 -47.07
C ARG A 206 -30.34 -2.43 -45.83
N ASN A 207 -30.18 -3.74 -45.94
CA ASN A 207 -30.32 -4.67 -44.81
C ASN A 207 -29.19 -4.50 -43.78
N GLU A 208 -28.00 -4.07 -44.21
CA GLU A 208 -26.90 -3.64 -43.31
C GLU A 208 -27.28 -2.38 -42.52
N LEU A 209 -28.03 -1.45 -43.14
CA LEU A 209 -28.60 -0.25 -42.52
C LEU A 209 -30.04 -0.51 -42.02
N SER A 210 -30.26 -1.59 -41.27
CA SER A 210 -31.58 -1.93 -40.70
C SER A 210 -31.60 -1.89 -39.17
N LEU A 211 -32.74 -1.50 -38.60
CA LEU A 211 -32.96 -1.64 -37.16
C LEU A 211 -32.86 -3.11 -36.70
N ASN A 212 -33.15 -4.06 -37.58
CA ASN A 212 -33.07 -5.50 -37.27
C ASN A 212 -31.61 -5.96 -37.10
N ALA A 213 -30.69 -5.46 -37.93
CA ALA A 213 -29.26 -5.71 -37.74
C ALA A 213 -28.78 -5.17 -36.36
N LEU A 214 -29.30 -4.02 -35.94
CA LEU A 214 -29.02 -3.44 -34.63
C LEU A 214 -29.62 -4.27 -33.48
N VAL A 215 -30.85 -4.75 -33.63
CA VAL A 215 -31.49 -5.67 -32.67
C VAL A 215 -30.64 -6.91 -32.48
N ASN A 216 -30.24 -7.57 -33.59
CA ASN A 216 -29.36 -8.73 -33.55
C ASN A 216 -28.00 -8.43 -32.93
N GLN A 217 -27.44 -7.24 -33.20
CA GLN A 217 -26.20 -6.81 -32.58
C GLN A 217 -26.34 -6.65 -31.06
N VAL A 218 -27.40 -6.00 -30.59
CA VAL A 218 -27.67 -5.82 -29.15
C VAL A 218 -27.87 -7.19 -28.47
N MET A 219 -28.65 -8.07 -29.09
CA MET A 219 -28.87 -9.45 -28.63
C MET A 219 -27.57 -10.27 -28.56
N ASN A 220 -26.65 -10.09 -29.52
CA ASN A 220 -25.37 -10.80 -29.53
C ASN A 220 -24.31 -10.20 -28.60
N GLN A 221 -24.40 -8.89 -28.28
CA GLN A 221 -23.43 -8.19 -27.45
C GLN A 221 -23.79 -8.20 -25.97
N ASP A 222 -25.08 -8.15 -25.61
CA ASP A 222 -25.54 -8.18 -24.23
C ASP A 222 -26.32 -9.47 -23.94
N SER A 223 -25.62 -10.46 -23.37
CA SER A 223 -26.20 -11.76 -23.01
C SER A 223 -27.31 -11.71 -21.96
N ARG A 224 -27.59 -10.53 -21.37
CA ARG A 224 -28.69 -10.32 -20.43
C ARG A 224 -30.00 -10.01 -21.14
N VAL A 225 -29.97 -9.52 -22.38
CA VAL A 225 -31.16 -9.35 -23.21
C VAL A 225 -31.54 -10.72 -23.76
N LEU A 226 -32.71 -11.21 -23.37
CA LEU A 226 -33.22 -12.53 -23.77
C LEU A 226 -34.02 -12.46 -25.06
N GLU A 227 -34.79 -11.38 -25.24
CA GLU A 227 -35.58 -11.12 -26.43
C GLU A 227 -35.65 -9.62 -26.68
N LEU A 228 -35.65 -9.21 -27.94
CA LEU A 228 -35.85 -7.83 -28.36
C LEU A 228 -36.67 -7.80 -29.66
N ASP A 229 -37.93 -7.41 -29.54
CA ASP A 229 -38.86 -7.33 -30.67
C ASP A 229 -39.22 -5.88 -30.99
N LEU A 230 -39.34 -5.57 -32.28
CA LEU A 230 -39.85 -4.30 -32.77
C LEU A 230 -41.28 -4.48 -33.26
N ILE A 231 -42.22 -3.73 -32.69
CA ILE A 231 -43.66 -3.90 -32.91
C ILE A 231 -44.23 -2.61 -33.50
N GLY A 232 -44.86 -2.71 -34.66
CA GLY A 232 -45.47 -1.56 -35.35
C GLY A 232 -46.79 -1.10 -34.71
N SER A 233 -47.34 -0.02 -35.27
CA SER A 233 -48.63 0.60 -34.86
C SER A 233 -49.84 -0.34 -34.88
N THR A 234 -49.77 -1.43 -35.65
CA THR A 234 -50.83 -2.44 -35.79
C THR A 234 -50.66 -3.66 -34.87
N GLY A 235 -49.62 -3.68 -34.01
CA GLY A 235 -49.32 -4.82 -33.14
C GLY A 235 -48.60 -5.98 -33.85
N MET A 236 -48.06 -5.75 -35.05
CA MET A 236 -47.29 -6.74 -35.81
C MET A 236 -45.79 -6.62 -35.49
N ILE A 237 -45.11 -7.75 -35.35
CA ILE A 237 -43.66 -7.84 -35.14
C ILE A 237 -42.95 -7.64 -36.49
N MET A 238 -41.92 -6.79 -36.48
CA MET A 238 -41.19 -6.32 -37.68
C MET A 238 -39.72 -6.80 -37.72
N SER A 239 -39.29 -7.68 -36.80
CA SER A 239 -37.86 -7.94 -36.53
C SER A 239 -37.14 -8.91 -37.48
N GLU A 240 -37.83 -9.58 -38.42
CA GLU A 240 -37.18 -10.53 -39.34
C GLU A 240 -37.00 -9.95 -40.75
N VAL A 241 -35.74 -9.93 -41.21
CA VAL A 241 -35.28 -9.30 -42.46
C VAL A 241 -35.90 -9.93 -43.72
N ASP A 242 -36.45 -11.14 -43.63
CA ASP A 242 -36.98 -11.89 -44.77
C ASP A 242 -38.40 -12.48 -44.61
N GLU A 243 -39.07 -12.32 -43.46
CA GLU A 243 -40.38 -12.93 -43.22
C GLU A 243 -41.55 -11.92 -43.20
N ILE A 244 -42.75 -12.44 -43.42
CA ILE A 244 -44.01 -11.71 -43.36
C ILE A 244 -44.19 -11.20 -41.92
N PRO A 245 -44.54 -9.92 -41.68
CA PRO A 245 -44.81 -9.44 -40.33
C PRO A 245 -45.78 -10.39 -39.60
N ILE A 246 -45.39 -10.83 -38.42
CA ILE A 246 -46.16 -11.83 -37.64
C ILE A 246 -46.96 -11.08 -36.58
N PRO A 247 -48.25 -11.39 -36.38
CA PRO A 247 -49.00 -10.80 -35.27
C PRO A 247 -48.34 -11.15 -33.94
N ALA A 248 -48.06 -10.14 -33.10
CA ALA A 248 -47.61 -10.38 -31.75
C ALA A 248 -48.70 -11.10 -30.93
N HIS A 249 -48.30 -11.76 -29.84
CA HIS A 249 -49.26 -12.32 -28.90
C HIS A 249 -50.30 -11.25 -28.48
N PRO A 250 -51.61 -11.56 -28.38
CA PRO A 250 -52.65 -10.54 -28.17
C PRO A 250 -52.37 -9.55 -27.04
N ASP A 251 -51.82 -10.01 -25.92
CA ASP A 251 -51.47 -9.15 -24.78
C ASP A 251 -50.31 -8.19 -25.11
N VAL A 252 -49.28 -8.67 -25.79
CA VAL A 252 -48.14 -7.88 -26.25
C VAL A 252 -48.58 -6.86 -27.30
N ALA A 253 -49.43 -7.27 -28.24
CA ALA A 253 -50.00 -6.41 -29.26
C ALA A 253 -50.83 -5.27 -28.64
N ASN A 254 -51.70 -5.59 -27.68
CA ASN A 254 -52.53 -4.59 -26.99
C ASN A 254 -51.70 -3.56 -26.23
N ILE A 255 -50.70 -4.01 -25.46
CA ILE A 255 -49.79 -3.12 -24.73
C ILE A 255 -49.01 -2.23 -25.71
N SER A 256 -48.51 -2.81 -26.80
CA SER A 256 -47.73 -2.06 -27.79
C SER A 256 -48.60 -1.01 -28.49
N MET A 257 -49.82 -1.34 -28.92
CA MET A 257 -50.74 -0.37 -29.54
C MET A 257 -51.12 0.76 -28.57
N GLU A 258 -51.36 0.44 -27.29
CA GLU A 258 -51.64 1.44 -26.25
C GLU A 258 -50.45 2.41 -26.11
N LEU A 259 -49.23 1.88 -25.97
CA LEU A 259 -48.02 2.68 -25.78
C LEU A 259 -47.62 3.47 -27.02
N TYR A 260 -47.88 2.92 -28.21
CA TYR A 260 -47.66 3.60 -29.49
C TYR A 260 -48.52 4.87 -29.57
N ALA A 261 -49.81 4.77 -29.21
CA ALA A 261 -50.74 5.90 -29.26
C ALA A 261 -50.37 7.07 -28.34
N ILE A 262 -49.67 6.80 -27.22
CA ILE A 262 -49.25 7.82 -26.25
C ILE A 262 -47.75 8.16 -26.32
N HIS A 263 -46.99 7.55 -27.23
CA HIS A 263 -45.53 7.62 -27.30
C HIS A 263 -44.83 7.31 -25.95
N GLY A 264 -45.31 6.28 -25.26
CA GLY A 264 -44.95 5.96 -23.88
C GLY A 264 -43.91 4.86 -23.72
N SER A 265 -43.63 4.52 -22.45
CA SER A 265 -42.88 3.34 -22.04
C SER A 265 -43.55 2.65 -20.85
N ARG A 266 -43.28 1.35 -20.66
CA ARG A 266 -43.83 0.54 -19.57
C ARG A 266 -42.88 -0.59 -19.21
N ASP A 267 -42.73 -0.82 -17.91
CA ASP A 267 -41.95 -1.94 -17.36
C ASP A 267 -42.89 -2.97 -16.75
N ILE A 268 -42.66 -4.26 -17.04
CA ILE A 268 -43.43 -5.40 -16.51
C ILE A 268 -42.46 -6.40 -15.89
N TYR A 269 -42.64 -6.70 -14.61
CA TYR A 269 -41.81 -7.62 -13.85
C TYR A 269 -42.43 -9.02 -13.84
N ASP A 270 -41.62 -10.04 -14.11
CA ASP A 270 -41.96 -11.45 -13.97
C ASP A 270 -40.98 -12.10 -12.99
N ASP A 271 -41.41 -12.16 -11.73
CA ASP A 271 -40.62 -12.72 -10.63
C ASP A 271 -40.44 -14.24 -10.75
N GLU A 272 -41.38 -14.96 -11.38
CA GLU A 272 -41.32 -16.41 -11.54
C GLU A 272 -40.22 -16.80 -12.54
N ASN A 273 -40.16 -16.11 -13.68
CA ASN A 273 -39.16 -16.36 -14.71
C ASN A 273 -37.87 -15.54 -14.52
N GLN A 274 -37.81 -14.68 -13.50
CA GLN A 274 -36.69 -13.74 -13.24
C GLN A 274 -36.37 -12.89 -14.47
N THR A 275 -37.40 -12.25 -15.02
CA THR A 275 -37.25 -11.35 -16.17
C THR A 275 -37.95 -10.02 -15.94
N LEU A 276 -37.45 -8.99 -16.61
CA LEU A 276 -38.07 -7.68 -16.73
C LEU A 276 -38.32 -7.41 -18.20
N THR A 277 -39.58 -7.21 -18.57
CA THR A 277 -39.96 -6.78 -19.91
C THR A 277 -40.15 -5.26 -19.93
N ARG A 278 -39.31 -4.57 -20.68
CA ARG A 278 -39.43 -3.13 -20.93
C ARG A 278 -39.99 -2.87 -22.32
N TYR A 279 -41.04 -2.05 -22.38
CA TYR A 279 -41.61 -1.50 -23.60
C TYR A 279 -41.24 -0.02 -23.72
N PHE A 280 -40.80 0.42 -24.89
CA PHE A 280 -40.55 1.84 -25.13
C PHE A 280 -40.73 2.21 -26.60
N PHE A 281 -41.23 3.43 -26.84
CA PHE A 281 -41.38 3.98 -28.18
C PHE A 281 -40.04 4.38 -28.81
N ILE A 282 -39.81 3.94 -30.03
CA ILE A 282 -38.69 4.32 -30.89
C ILE A 282 -39.25 5.17 -32.03
N GLU A 283 -38.84 6.42 -32.04
CA GLU A 283 -39.15 7.35 -33.11
C GLU A 283 -38.16 7.18 -34.27
N SER A 284 -38.67 7.10 -35.50
CA SER A 284 -37.86 7.05 -36.73
C SER A 284 -37.18 8.38 -37.02
N GLY A 285 -37.82 9.50 -36.66
CA GLY A 285 -37.33 10.87 -36.89
C GLY A 285 -37.90 11.54 -38.14
N ASP A 286 -38.73 10.87 -38.94
CA ASP A 286 -39.42 11.45 -40.11
C ASP A 286 -40.92 11.63 -39.88
N ARG A 287 -41.29 12.73 -39.23
CA ARG A 287 -42.71 13.05 -38.97
C ARG A 287 -43.47 13.52 -40.21
N THR A 288 -42.78 13.71 -41.32
CA THR A 288 -43.35 14.31 -42.54
C THR A 288 -43.67 13.30 -43.63
N SER A 289 -43.10 12.10 -43.51
CA SER A 289 -43.39 10.98 -44.40
C SER A 289 -44.78 10.40 -44.13
N PRO A 290 -45.60 10.16 -45.17
CA PRO A 290 -46.82 9.39 -45.08
C PRO A 290 -46.63 7.97 -44.52
N ALA A 291 -45.43 7.42 -44.66
CA ALA A 291 -45.04 6.13 -44.12
C ALA A 291 -44.62 6.15 -42.63
N SER A 292 -44.68 7.28 -41.91
CA SER A 292 -44.25 7.37 -40.51
C SER A 292 -44.90 6.31 -39.60
N GLU A 293 -46.16 5.95 -39.87
CA GLU A 293 -46.90 4.89 -39.15
C GLU A 293 -46.33 3.46 -39.33
N TYR A 294 -45.40 3.28 -40.27
CA TYR A 294 -44.76 2.00 -40.62
C TYR A 294 -43.29 1.93 -40.24
N ILE A 295 -42.68 3.06 -39.85
CA ILE A 295 -41.25 3.17 -39.52
C ILE A 295 -41.00 3.53 -38.05
N ASP A 296 -42.03 3.90 -37.30
CA ASP A 296 -41.99 4.02 -35.85
C ASP A 296 -42.38 2.69 -35.18
N TYR A 297 -41.76 2.38 -34.04
CA TYR A 297 -41.93 1.07 -33.38
C TYR A 297 -42.04 1.19 -31.86
N ILE A 298 -42.69 0.19 -31.24
CA ILE A 298 -42.50 -0.15 -29.84
C ILE A 298 -41.46 -1.25 -29.76
N ALA A 299 -40.35 -0.99 -29.07
CA ALA A 299 -39.40 -2.03 -28.71
C ALA A 299 -39.86 -2.74 -27.45
N ARG A 300 -40.05 -4.07 -27.52
CA ARG A 300 -40.21 -4.96 -26.36
C ARG A 300 -38.86 -5.62 -26.08
N MET A 301 -38.23 -5.25 -24.96
CA MET A 301 -36.97 -5.82 -24.52
C MET A 301 -37.19 -6.67 -23.26
N VAL A 302 -36.91 -7.97 -23.34
CA VAL A 302 -36.97 -8.89 -22.20
C VAL A 302 -35.56 -9.05 -21.64
N PHE A 303 -35.37 -8.69 -20.38
CA PHE A 303 -34.09 -8.65 -19.71
C PHE A 303 -34.02 -9.65 -18.55
N LYS A 304 -32.91 -10.36 -18.43
CA LYS A 304 -32.68 -11.33 -17.35
C LYS A 304 -32.37 -10.59 -16.04
N THR A 305 -33.15 -10.81 -15.00
CA THR A 305 -32.95 -10.19 -13.68
C THR A 305 -32.26 -11.12 -12.67
N SER A 306 -31.92 -12.35 -13.06
CA SER A 306 -31.33 -13.35 -12.16
C SER A 306 -30.05 -12.89 -11.47
N GLU A 307 -29.18 -12.17 -12.18
CA GLU A 307 -27.93 -11.65 -11.60
C GLU A 307 -28.19 -10.51 -10.61
N TYR A 308 -29.10 -9.59 -10.95
CA TYR A 308 -29.56 -8.52 -10.07
C TYR A 308 -30.16 -9.07 -8.76
N HIS A 309 -31.04 -10.07 -8.86
CA HIS A 309 -31.62 -10.72 -7.68
C HIS A 309 -30.58 -11.53 -6.89
N LYS A 310 -29.62 -12.17 -7.56
CA LYS A 310 -28.52 -12.90 -6.89
C LYS A 310 -27.61 -11.94 -6.12
N GLU A 311 -27.27 -10.79 -6.69
CA GLU A 311 -26.46 -9.75 -6.03
C GLU A 311 -27.21 -9.16 -4.82
N LYS A 312 -28.50 -8.82 -4.97
CA LYS A 312 -29.35 -8.39 -3.84
C LYS A 312 -29.52 -9.46 -2.77
N GLY A 313 -29.71 -10.72 -3.17
CA GLY A 313 -29.81 -11.85 -2.25
C GLY A 313 -28.50 -12.07 -1.46
N TYR A 314 -27.36 -11.95 -2.13
CA TYR A 314 -26.05 -11.98 -1.47
C TYR A 314 -25.91 -10.84 -0.46
N LEU A 315 -26.22 -9.60 -0.86
CA LEU A 315 -26.20 -8.43 0.04
C LEU A 315 -27.10 -8.64 1.26
N LEU A 316 -28.31 -9.16 1.08
CA LEU A 316 -29.24 -9.46 2.16
C LEU A 316 -28.66 -10.52 3.10
N SER A 317 -28.16 -11.64 2.56
CA SER A 317 -27.57 -12.73 3.36
C SER A 317 -26.32 -12.29 4.14
N LEU A 318 -25.49 -11.45 3.52
CA LEU A 318 -24.31 -10.85 4.15
C LEU A 318 -24.73 -9.91 5.29
N THR A 319 -25.75 -9.08 5.07
CA THR A 319 -26.27 -8.14 6.07
C THR A 319 -26.85 -8.87 7.28
N ILE A 320 -27.63 -9.93 7.05
CA ILE A 320 -28.16 -10.80 8.12
C ILE A 320 -26.99 -11.43 8.90
N SER A 321 -25.98 -11.94 8.19
CA SER A 321 -24.80 -12.57 8.81
C SER A 321 -24.01 -11.57 9.66
N LEU A 322 -23.80 -10.35 9.16
CA LEU A 322 -23.14 -9.27 9.89
C LEU A 322 -23.94 -8.83 11.12
N LEU A 323 -25.28 -8.78 11.03
CA LEU A 323 -26.15 -8.50 12.18
C LEU A 323 -26.00 -9.58 13.27
N LEU A 324 -25.99 -10.86 12.88
CA LEU A 324 -25.80 -11.97 13.82
C LEU A 324 -24.43 -11.93 14.49
N ILE A 325 -23.36 -11.68 13.72
CA ILE A 325 -22.00 -11.52 14.25
C ILE A 325 -21.93 -10.31 15.19
N SER A 326 -22.58 -9.20 14.83
CA SER A 326 -22.63 -7.99 15.65
C SER A 326 -23.32 -8.24 17.00
N ILE A 327 -24.41 -9.00 17.00
CA ILE A 327 -25.10 -9.42 18.24
C ILE A 327 -24.17 -10.27 19.11
N LEU A 328 -23.50 -11.28 18.52
CA LEU A 328 -22.58 -12.15 19.24
C LEU A 328 -21.38 -11.38 19.81
N LEU A 329 -20.77 -10.51 19.00
CA LEU A 329 -19.63 -9.70 19.40
C LEU A 329 -20.01 -8.67 20.47
N SER A 330 -21.18 -8.02 20.34
CA SER A 330 -21.70 -7.09 21.36
C SER A 330 -21.94 -7.80 22.69
N SER A 331 -22.49 -9.02 22.65
CA SER A 331 -22.70 -9.83 23.85
C SER A 331 -21.36 -10.23 24.49
N LEU A 332 -20.40 -10.66 23.68
CA LEU A 332 -19.05 -11.01 24.14
C LEU A 332 -18.32 -9.81 24.74
N LEU A 333 -18.33 -8.66 24.07
CA LEU A 333 -17.71 -7.42 24.55
C LEU A 333 -18.35 -6.96 25.86
N ALA A 334 -19.68 -6.99 25.96
CA ALA A 334 -20.39 -6.65 27.19
C ALA A 334 -20.01 -7.60 28.34
N PHE A 335 -19.87 -8.90 28.06
CA PHE A 335 -19.42 -9.88 29.04
C PHE A 335 -17.97 -9.62 29.49
N LEU A 336 -17.05 -9.39 28.55
CA LEU A 336 -15.64 -9.09 28.86
C LEU A 336 -15.51 -7.79 29.65
N PHE A 337 -16.23 -6.74 29.25
CA PHE A 337 -16.25 -5.45 29.94
C PHE A 337 -16.80 -5.57 31.37
N SER A 338 -17.90 -6.32 31.54
CA SER A 338 -18.47 -6.61 32.85
C SER A 338 -17.46 -7.33 33.76
N ARG A 339 -16.73 -8.32 33.23
CA ARG A 339 -15.68 -9.01 33.98
C ARG A 339 -14.48 -8.10 34.30
N PHE A 340 -14.10 -7.23 33.38
CA PHE A 340 -12.95 -6.33 33.51
C PHE A 340 -13.15 -5.25 34.57
N LEU A 341 -14.35 -4.66 34.66
CA LEU A 341 -14.65 -3.56 35.59
C LEU A 341 -15.17 -4.03 36.94
N PHE A 342 -16.12 -4.97 36.98
CA PHE A 342 -16.81 -5.29 38.22
C PHE A 342 -16.07 -6.31 39.09
N SER A 343 -15.41 -7.30 38.49
CA SER A 343 -14.71 -8.34 39.27
C SER A 343 -13.64 -7.76 40.22
N PRO A 344 -12.82 -6.77 39.81
CA PRO A 344 -11.83 -6.17 40.72
C PRO A 344 -12.46 -5.33 41.85
N ILE A 345 -13.62 -4.71 41.59
CA ILE A 345 -14.35 -3.93 42.60
C ILE A 345 -14.97 -4.85 43.65
N GLU A 346 -15.54 -5.97 43.21
CA GLU A 346 -16.17 -6.98 44.07
C GLU A 346 -15.14 -7.62 45.02
N SER A 347 -13.95 -7.96 44.51
CA SER A 347 -12.84 -8.46 45.35
C SER A 347 -12.31 -7.42 46.34
N LEU A 348 -12.25 -6.14 45.96
CA LEU A 348 -11.84 -5.07 46.87
C LEU A 348 -12.85 -4.88 48.01
N LEU A 349 -14.15 -4.95 47.71
CA LEU A 349 -15.21 -4.86 48.73
C LEU A 349 -15.11 -6.02 49.74
N GLU A 350 -14.93 -7.25 49.26
CA GLU A 350 -14.70 -8.42 50.13
C GLU A 350 -13.49 -8.23 51.06
N ASP A 351 -12.39 -7.67 50.54
CA ASP A 351 -11.18 -7.46 51.35
C ASP A 351 -11.37 -6.38 52.42
N LEU A 352 -12.16 -5.35 52.12
CA LEU A 352 -12.47 -4.28 53.07
C LEU A 352 -13.40 -4.77 54.18
N ASP A 353 -14.37 -5.63 53.86
CA ASP A 353 -15.28 -6.20 54.85
C ASP A 353 -14.52 -7.09 55.87
N ALA A 354 -13.55 -7.89 55.41
CA ALA A 354 -12.71 -8.72 56.29
C ALA A 354 -11.88 -7.89 57.30
N ILE A 355 -11.35 -6.74 56.85
CA ILE A 355 -10.60 -5.82 57.71
C ILE A 355 -11.53 -5.15 58.72
N ALA A 356 -12.76 -4.79 58.32
CA ALA A 356 -13.76 -4.20 59.20
C ALA A 356 -14.23 -5.17 60.31
N GLU A 357 -14.19 -6.48 60.05
CA GLU A 357 -14.53 -7.53 61.02
C GLU A 357 -13.41 -7.83 62.03
N GLY A 358 -12.25 -7.16 61.93
CA GLY A 358 -11.19 -7.19 62.93
C GLY A 358 -9.91 -7.92 62.54
N ASP A 359 -9.81 -8.43 61.31
CA ASP A 359 -8.57 -9.01 60.78
C ASP A 359 -7.68 -7.92 60.17
N LEU A 360 -6.87 -7.29 61.02
CA LEU A 360 -5.91 -6.25 60.62
C LEU A 360 -4.68 -6.82 59.87
N ASP A 361 -4.57 -8.14 59.75
CA ASP A 361 -3.53 -8.81 58.97
C ASP A 361 -4.05 -9.25 57.59
N HIS A 362 -5.33 -9.00 57.27
CA HIS A 362 -5.90 -9.25 55.96
C HIS A 362 -5.26 -8.34 54.90
N HIS A 363 -4.72 -8.96 53.85
CA HIS A 363 -4.03 -8.25 52.77
C HIS A 363 -5.00 -7.95 51.63
N ILE A 364 -5.12 -6.67 51.28
CA ILE A 364 -5.93 -6.25 50.13
C ILE A 364 -5.30 -6.81 48.85
N ARG A 365 -6.07 -7.59 48.10
CA ARG A 365 -5.60 -8.23 46.87
C ARG A 365 -5.26 -7.15 45.83
N PRO A 366 -4.11 -7.26 45.15
CA PRO A 366 -3.71 -6.27 44.15
C PRO A 366 -4.66 -6.30 42.95
N SER A 367 -5.11 -5.13 42.54
CA SER A 367 -5.92 -4.95 41.34
C SER A 367 -5.03 -4.72 40.12
N ARG A 368 -5.55 -4.99 38.93
CA ARG A 368 -4.87 -4.61 37.68
C ARG A 368 -5.03 -3.12 37.36
N HIS A 369 -5.99 -2.45 38.01
CA HIS A 369 -6.32 -1.05 37.77
C HIS A 369 -5.55 -0.16 38.73
N GLN A 370 -4.89 0.87 38.19
CA GLN A 370 -4.04 1.77 38.96
C GLN A 370 -4.83 2.55 40.01
N GLU A 371 -6.06 2.94 39.69
CA GLU A 371 -6.98 3.65 40.58
C GLU A 371 -7.37 2.78 41.79
N LEU A 372 -7.66 1.51 41.55
CA LEU A 372 -7.99 0.56 42.63
C LEU A 372 -6.76 0.21 43.47
N ASN A 373 -5.58 0.09 42.86
CA ASN A 373 -4.32 -0.08 43.60
C ASN A 373 -4.00 1.14 44.47
N ARG A 374 -4.28 2.35 43.98
CA ARG A 374 -4.11 3.57 44.76
C ARG A 374 -5.04 3.59 45.97
N ILE A 375 -6.28 3.14 45.81
CA ILE A 375 -7.22 2.97 46.92
C ILE A 375 -6.67 1.93 47.90
N ALA A 376 -6.28 0.73 47.42
CA ALA A 376 -5.71 -0.32 48.25
C ALA A 376 -4.48 0.15 49.05
N GLN A 377 -3.54 0.85 48.40
CA GLN A 377 -2.35 1.42 49.06
C GLN A 377 -2.69 2.46 50.12
N THR A 378 -3.68 3.30 49.86
CA THR A 378 -4.13 4.32 50.83
C THR A 378 -4.74 3.64 52.06
N THR A 379 -5.55 2.61 51.85
CA THR A 379 -6.14 1.82 52.93
C THR A 379 -5.07 1.05 53.72
N SER A 380 -4.12 0.39 53.05
CA SER A 380 -3.00 -0.28 53.72
C SER A 380 -2.15 0.69 54.54
N SER A 381 -1.89 1.90 54.03
CA SER A 381 -1.16 2.94 54.78
C SER A 381 -1.90 3.38 56.04
N MET A 382 -3.24 3.42 56.00
CA MET A 382 -4.07 3.69 57.17
C MET A 382 -3.95 2.57 58.21
N ILE A 383 -4.00 1.30 57.79
CA ILE A 383 -3.84 0.11 58.64
C ILE A 383 -2.46 0.11 59.32
N ASP A 384 -1.40 0.38 58.57
CA ASP A 384 -0.03 0.46 59.11
C ASP A 384 0.16 1.60 60.12
N SER A 385 -0.58 2.70 59.96
CA SER A 385 -0.57 3.79 60.93
C SER A 385 -1.24 3.38 62.25
N ILE A 386 -2.34 2.64 62.18
CA ILE A 386 -3.03 2.10 63.37
C ILE A 386 -2.09 1.12 64.11
N ARG A 387 -1.41 0.23 63.37
CA ARG A 387 -0.42 -0.70 63.94
C ARG A 387 0.72 0.02 64.66
N ARG A 388 1.32 1.03 64.01
CA ARG A 388 2.44 1.80 64.59
C ARG A 388 2.09 2.48 65.91
N ASN A 389 0.86 3.01 66.02
CA ASN A 389 0.42 3.64 67.26
C ASN A 389 0.29 2.64 68.42
N ILE A 390 -0.19 1.42 68.14
CA ILE A 390 -0.30 0.35 69.14
C ILE A 390 1.10 -0.11 69.60
N SER A 391 2.04 -0.31 68.67
CA SER A 391 3.40 -0.79 68.98
C SER A 391 4.28 0.26 69.67
N SER A 392 4.09 1.55 69.35
CA SER A 392 4.85 2.66 69.95
C SER A 392 4.59 2.78 71.46
N LEU A 393 3.35 2.54 71.89
CA LEU A 393 2.98 2.64 73.31
C LEU A 393 3.68 1.56 74.14
N ALA A 394 3.67 0.31 73.65
CA ALA A 394 4.29 -0.85 74.31
C ALA A 394 5.83 -0.81 74.38
N THR A 395 6.49 -0.09 73.46
CA THR A 395 7.96 0.00 73.40
C THR A 395 8.51 1.04 74.37
N SER A 396 7.75 2.09 74.69
CA SER A 396 8.19 3.12 75.64
C SER A 396 8.30 2.60 77.08
N GLU A 397 7.39 1.72 77.50
CA GLU A 397 7.35 1.13 78.84
C GLU A 397 8.54 0.20 79.11
N LYS A 398 8.89 -0.65 78.14
CA LYS A 398 10.03 -1.58 78.25
C LYS A 398 11.39 -0.88 78.26
N ARG A 399 11.51 0.26 77.58
CA ARG A 399 12.77 1.02 77.48
C ARG A 399 13.17 1.67 78.81
N TYR A 400 12.21 2.17 79.59
CA TYR A 400 12.46 2.77 80.90
C TYR A 400 13.02 1.73 81.90
N TYR A 401 12.39 0.54 81.98
CA TYR A 401 12.80 -0.52 82.91
C TYR A 401 14.20 -1.07 82.60
N SER A 402 14.56 -1.17 81.32
CA SER A 402 15.87 -1.67 80.89
C SER A 402 17.01 -0.68 81.17
N LEU A 403 16.80 0.62 80.99
CA LEU A 403 17.83 1.64 81.25
C LEU A 403 18.15 1.77 82.75
N PHE A 404 17.14 1.66 83.61
CA PHE A 404 17.34 1.68 85.07
C PHE A 404 18.06 0.42 85.57
N SER A 405 17.68 -0.76 85.08
CA SER A 405 18.18 -2.04 85.58
C SER A 405 19.59 -2.42 85.11
N ASN A 406 20.03 -1.94 83.93
CA ASN A 406 21.32 -2.30 83.33
C ASN A 406 22.41 -1.21 83.46
N ALA A 407 22.15 -0.10 84.15
CA ALA A 407 23.17 0.93 84.37
C ALA A 407 24.35 0.35 85.19
N SER A 408 25.58 0.55 84.71
CA SER A 408 26.81 0.00 85.31
C SER A 408 27.25 0.71 86.59
N ASP A 409 26.89 1.99 86.71
CA ASP A 409 27.10 2.78 87.92
C ASP A 409 25.98 2.47 88.93
N ALA A 410 26.30 2.48 90.22
CA ALA A 410 25.30 2.32 91.26
C ALA A 410 24.39 3.56 91.30
N ILE A 411 23.09 3.39 91.07
CA ILE A 411 22.08 4.45 91.08
C ILE A 411 21.10 4.21 92.23
N ILE A 412 20.96 5.18 93.11
CA ILE A 412 20.13 5.10 94.32
C ILE A 412 19.24 6.34 94.39
N LEU A 413 17.95 6.12 94.65
CA LEU A 413 16.93 7.15 94.81
C LEU A 413 16.60 7.25 96.30
N TRP A 414 16.83 8.41 96.90
CA TRP A 414 16.92 8.60 98.35
C TRP A 414 16.14 9.85 98.76
N ASP A 415 15.38 9.80 99.86
CA ASP A 415 14.52 10.93 100.28
C ASP A 415 15.11 11.79 101.41
N GLY A 416 16.35 11.52 101.82
CA GLY A 416 17.02 12.20 102.93
C GLY A 416 17.06 11.37 104.22
N GLU A 417 16.17 10.40 104.40
CA GLU A 417 16.18 9.49 105.56
C GLU A 417 16.23 8.01 105.14
N LYS A 418 15.59 7.64 104.02
CA LYS A 418 15.49 6.25 103.55
C LYS A 418 15.71 6.14 102.03
N ILE A 419 16.21 4.98 101.61
CA ILE A 419 16.33 4.63 100.20
C ILE A 419 14.93 4.27 99.67
N ILE A 420 14.46 5.01 98.66
CA ILE A 420 13.18 4.79 97.97
C ILE A 420 13.33 3.68 96.92
N ASN A 421 14.44 3.68 96.19
CA ASN A 421 14.72 2.66 95.16
C ASN A 421 16.23 2.60 94.87
N ALA A 422 16.74 1.46 94.43
CA ALA A 422 18.13 1.28 94.02
C ALA A 422 18.22 0.33 92.82
N ASN A 423 19.13 0.60 91.89
CA ASN A 423 19.34 -0.30 90.75
C ASN A 423 20.19 -1.53 91.14
N PRO A 424 20.14 -2.63 90.37
CA PRO A 424 20.92 -3.85 90.67
C PRO A 424 22.44 -3.63 90.83
N ALA A 425 23.00 -2.62 90.14
CA ALA A 425 24.41 -2.24 90.28
C ALA A 425 24.73 -1.70 91.68
N ALA A 426 23.80 -0.99 92.35
CA ALA A 426 23.97 -0.55 93.74
C ALA A 426 24.02 -1.73 94.72
N TYR A 427 23.14 -2.72 94.56
CA TYR A 427 23.19 -3.94 95.37
C TYR A 427 24.51 -4.68 95.19
N THR A 428 24.97 -4.79 93.94
CA THR A 428 26.23 -5.46 93.61
C THR A 428 27.45 -4.70 94.12
N MET A 429 27.48 -3.38 93.99
CA MET A 429 28.60 -2.52 94.40
C MET A 429 28.77 -2.52 95.92
N PHE A 430 27.67 -2.38 96.67
CA PHE A 430 27.69 -2.30 98.15
C PHE A 430 27.53 -3.65 98.86
N GLY A 431 27.30 -4.74 98.12
CA GLY A 431 27.15 -6.09 98.66
C GLY A 431 25.83 -6.31 99.41
N TRP A 432 24.77 -5.60 99.03
CA TRP A 432 23.43 -5.77 99.59
C TRP A 432 22.74 -7.01 99.02
N ASP A 433 21.91 -7.67 99.84
CA ASP A 433 21.20 -8.90 99.43
C ASP A 433 20.09 -8.57 98.42
N THR A 434 20.26 -9.05 97.19
CA THR A 434 19.32 -8.84 96.08
C THR A 434 17.99 -9.59 96.23
N GLN A 435 17.85 -10.52 97.19
CA GLN A 435 16.59 -11.25 97.41
C GLN A 435 15.70 -10.67 98.52
N LYS A 436 16.14 -9.61 99.21
CA LYS A 436 15.38 -8.94 100.27
C LYS A 436 15.09 -7.49 99.90
N GLU A 437 14.06 -7.27 99.09
CA GLU A 437 13.56 -5.94 98.70
C GLU A 437 12.49 -5.39 99.66
N SER A 438 12.46 -5.82 100.93
CA SER A 438 11.49 -5.25 101.87
C SER A 438 11.91 -3.85 102.31
N LEU A 439 10.94 -2.95 102.48
CA LEU A 439 11.16 -1.56 102.93
C LEU A 439 11.96 -1.50 104.25
N GLU A 440 11.82 -2.54 105.08
CA GLU A 440 12.54 -2.73 106.36
C GLU A 440 14.03 -3.02 106.19
N TYR A 441 14.43 -3.74 105.12
CA TYR A 441 15.83 -4.05 104.84
C TYR A 441 16.59 -2.83 104.30
N LEU A 442 15.95 -2.05 103.43
CA LEU A 442 16.52 -0.81 102.88
C LEU A 442 16.71 0.28 103.97
N LEU A 443 15.90 0.27 105.03
CA LEU A 443 16.12 1.16 106.19
C LEU A 443 17.46 0.89 106.89
N ASN A 444 17.88 -0.37 107.03
CA ASN A 444 19.16 -0.72 107.65
C ASN A 444 20.36 -0.33 106.75
N CYS A 445 20.22 -0.49 105.43
CA CYS A 445 21.25 -0.10 104.45
C CYS A 445 21.41 1.41 104.29
N SER A 446 20.39 2.20 104.66
CA SER A 446 20.39 3.66 104.52
C SER A 446 21.53 4.31 105.33
N SER A 447 21.93 3.71 106.46
CA SER A 447 23.04 4.19 107.30
C SER A 447 24.39 4.31 106.57
N LEU A 448 24.71 3.38 105.64
CA LEU A 448 25.93 3.43 104.82
C LEU A 448 25.87 4.59 103.82
N ILE A 449 24.72 4.81 103.18
CA ILE A 449 24.52 5.91 102.24
C ILE A 449 24.54 7.26 102.97
N THR A 450 23.91 7.35 104.15
CA THR A 450 24.01 8.53 105.02
C THR A 450 25.46 8.82 105.41
N SER A 451 26.30 7.80 105.62
CA SER A 451 27.73 7.98 105.91
C SER A 451 28.56 8.44 104.70
N LEU A 452 28.23 7.95 103.50
CA LEU A 452 28.91 8.31 102.25
C LEU A 452 28.59 9.75 101.80
N VAL A 453 27.38 10.23 102.11
CA VAL A 453 26.92 11.59 101.79
C VAL A 453 27.19 12.58 102.94
N GLY A 454 27.14 12.14 104.21
CA GLY A 454 27.25 13.00 105.40
C GLY A 454 28.63 13.60 105.68
N ASN A 455 29.69 13.13 105.01
CA ASN A 455 31.06 13.67 105.14
C ASN A 455 31.39 14.78 104.13
N THR A 456 30.40 15.35 103.44
CA THR A 456 30.61 16.34 102.36
C THR A 456 30.20 17.76 102.77
N HIS A 457 30.83 18.77 102.15
CA HIS A 457 30.42 20.17 102.29
C HIS A 457 29.16 20.44 101.44
N GLU A 458 28.21 21.25 101.93
CA GLU A 458 26.86 21.49 101.37
C GLU A 458 26.77 21.89 99.87
N ASN A 459 27.89 22.09 99.15
CA ASN A 459 27.94 22.52 97.75
C ASN A 459 28.62 21.55 96.75
N ASP A 460 29.22 20.44 97.17
CA ASP A 460 29.89 19.52 96.23
C ASP A 460 28.89 18.57 95.56
N LYS A 461 28.84 18.61 94.23
CA LYS A 461 27.93 17.77 93.41
C LYS A 461 28.55 16.47 92.93
N GLU A 462 29.88 16.36 92.93
CA GLU A 462 30.63 15.18 92.52
C GLU A 462 31.98 15.15 93.26
N TRP A 463 32.37 14.01 93.80
CA TRP A 463 33.64 13.86 94.52
C TRP A 463 34.13 12.43 94.50
N GLU A 464 35.43 12.27 94.74
CA GLU A 464 36.06 10.95 94.86
C GLU A 464 36.38 10.68 96.30
N GLN A 465 36.03 9.47 96.75
CA GLN A 465 36.42 9.01 98.06
C GLN A 465 36.75 7.53 98.03
N SER A 466 37.67 7.16 98.92
CA SER A 466 37.92 5.76 99.13
C SER A 466 36.99 5.24 100.20
N THR A 467 36.19 4.24 99.83
CA THR A 467 35.29 3.56 100.76
C THR A 467 35.69 2.10 100.88
N ASN A 468 35.48 1.55 102.08
CA ASN A 468 35.81 0.17 102.38
C ASN A 468 34.51 -0.61 102.51
N ILE A 469 34.26 -1.49 101.56
CA ILE A 469 33.00 -2.23 101.47
C ILE A 469 33.21 -3.62 102.08
N SER A 470 32.31 -4.00 102.98
CA SER A 470 32.33 -5.31 103.65
C SER A 470 32.34 -6.43 102.61
N GLY A 471 33.48 -7.12 102.48
CA GLY A 471 33.67 -8.25 101.55
C GLY A 471 34.37 -7.94 100.22
N LYS A 472 34.61 -6.67 99.84
CA LYS A 472 35.25 -6.30 98.55
C LYS A 472 36.54 -5.47 98.66
N GLY A 473 36.93 -5.05 99.86
CA GLY A 473 38.17 -4.29 100.08
C GLY A 473 38.07 -2.83 99.65
N LYS A 474 39.22 -2.17 99.51
CA LYS A 474 39.32 -0.72 99.28
C LYS A 474 39.03 -0.39 97.82
N LEU A 475 37.89 0.24 97.55
CA LEU A 475 37.57 0.81 96.24
C LEU A 475 37.91 2.32 96.19
N ILE A 476 38.20 2.81 94.99
CA ILE A 476 38.24 4.25 94.69
C ILE A 476 36.94 4.55 93.94
N VAL A 477 36.02 5.26 94.60
CA VAL A 477 34.71 5.56 94.03
C VAL A 477 34.55 7.06 93.79
N ASN A 478 34.01 7.40 92.63
CA ASN A 478 33.52 8.73 92.30
C ASN A 478 31.99 8.74 92.53
N ILE A 479 31.48 9.69 93.33
CA ILE A 479 30.07 9.81 93.72
C ILE A 479 29.52 11.15 93.23
N ARG A 480 28.33 11.13 92.62
CA ARG A 480 27.61 12.30 92.11
C ARG A 480 26.18 12.37 92.67
N LYS A 481 25.74 13.55 93.11
CA LYS A 481 24.40 13.80 93.69
C LYS A 481 23.56 14.73 92.80
N VAL A 482 22.31 14.34 92.49
CA VAL A 482 21.38 15.09 91.64
C VAL A 482 19.99 15.18 92.27
N PRO A 483 19.45 16.38 92.58
CA PRO A 483 18.09 16.53 93.14
C PRO A 483 16.99 16.35 92.07
N LEU A 484 15.85 15.78 92.46
CA LEU A 484 14.69 15.43 91.62
C LEU A 484 13.36 15.79 92.33
N ILE A 485 12.36 16.24 91.59
CA ILE A 485 11.00 16.49 92.11
C ILE A 485 10.03 15.57 91.36
N LEU A 486 9.32 14.71 92.08
CA LEU A 486 8.33 13.78 91.55
C LEU A 486 7.05 13.91 92.39
N ASP A 487 5.93 14.22 91.74
CA ASP A 487 4.59 14.36 92.35
C ASP A 487 4.58 15.18 93.66
N ASP A 488 5.19 16.38 93.62
CA ASP A 488 5.36 17.32 94.75
C ASP A 488 6.24 16.83 95.93
N VAL A 489 7.04 15.77 95.75
CA VAL A 489 8.04 15.27 96.72
C VAL A 489 9.46 15.49 96.20
N SER A 490 10.35 16.05 97.04
CA SER A 490 11.78 16.25 96.74
C SER A 490 12.59 15.00 97.09
N LEU A 491 13.31 14.44 96.11
CA LEU A 491 14.13 13.24 96.21
C LEU A 491 15.54 13.51 95.66
N ASP A 492 16.56 12.81 96.15
CA ASP A 492 17.93 12.87 95.67
C ASP A 492 18.31 11.57 94.93
N LEU A 493 18.83 11.71 93.70
CA LEU A 493 19.43 10.63 92.93
C LEU A 493 20.95 10.63 93.11
N LEU A 494 21.50 9.53 93.62
CA LEU A 494 22.93 9.32 93.84
C LEU A 494 23.47 8.35 92.79
N GLN A 495 24.54 8.74 92.09
CA GLN A 495 25.26 7.91 91.11
C GLN A 495 26.71 7.67 91.58
N ILE A 496 27.19 6.42 91.54
CA ILE A 496 28.51 6.04 92.10
C ILE A 496 29.28 5.12 91.13
N ARG A 497 30.56 5.44 90.80
CA ARG A 497 31.42 4.81 89.77
C ARG A 497 32.83 4.40 90.25
N ASP A 498 33.42 3.34 89.68
CA ASP A 498 34.80 2.82 89.87
C ASP A 498 35.71 3.13 88.65
N ILE A 499 36.99 3.53 88.84
CA ILE A 499 37.91 4.07 87.80
C ILE A 499 39.28 3.37 87.67
N THR A 500 39.34 2.05 87.79
CA THR A 500 40.62 1.32 87.93
C THR A 500 41.37 0.95 86.61
N GLU A 501 40.71 0.85 85.43
CA GLU A 501 41.30 0.26 84.18
C GLU A 501 41.93 1.22 83.15
N GLU A 502 41.82 2.54 83.29
CA GLU A 502 42.28 3.54 82.30
C GLU A 502 43.81 3.51 82.02
N LYS A 503 44.58 2.79 82.83
CA LYS A 503 46.05 2.65 82.71
C LYS A 503 46.54 1.72 81.58
N ARG A 504 45.66 1.08 80.80
CA ARG A 504 46.01 -0.08 79.94
C ARG A 504 46.44 0.24 78.48
N MET A 505 46.35 1.48 77.99
CA MET A 505 46.56 1.89 76.58
C MET A 505 48.01 1.87 76.00
N HIS A 506 49.00 1.27 76.67
CA HIS A 506 50.41 1.37 76.29
C HIS A 506 50.84 0.44 75.10
N ASP A 507 49.97 -0.47 74.65
CA ASP A 507 50.37 -1.64 73.84
C ASP A 507 50.29 -1.48 72.29
N GLU A 508 49.80 -0.37 71.72
CA GLU A 508 49.49 -0.24 70.27
C GLU A 508 50.68 -0.06 69.31
N ILE A 509 51.88 0.29 69.78
CA ILE A 509 53.03 0.69 68.91
C ILE A 509 53.61 -0.48 68.09
N HIS A 510 53.38 -1.73 68.48
CA HIS A 510 54.02 -2.90 67.86
C HIS A 510 53.43 -3.32 66.49
N GLN A 511 52.26 -2.80 66.09
CA GLN A 511 51.50 -3.30 64.93
C GLN A 511 52.01 -2.79 63.56
N LEU A 512 52.76 -1.67 63.53
CA LEU A 512 53.18 -1.01 62.27
C LEU A 512 54.39 -1.67 61.59
N ALA A 513 55.24 -2.37 62.34
CA ALA A 513 56.46 -3.00 61.80
C ALA A 513 56.18 -4.26 60.95
N ASP A 514 55.08 -4.97 61.23
CA ASP A 514 54.71 -6.22 60.55
C ASP A 514 54.12 -6.00 59.13
N ILE A 515 53.63 -4.80 58.83
CA ILE A 515 52.98 -4.46 57.55
C ILE A 515 54.01 -4.32 56.42
N VAL A 516 55.17 -3.72 56.68
CA VAL A 516 56.22 -3.46 55.67
C VAL A 516 56.92 -4.73 55.21
N ARG A 517 57.11 -5.70 56.13
CA ARG A 517 57.80 -6.97 55.82
C ARG A 517 56.97 -7.90 54.93
N ASN A 518 55.64 -7.87 55.03
CA ASN A 518 54.75 -8.82 54.36
C ASN A 518 54.20 -8.33 53.01
N THR A 519 54.66 -7.19 52.49
CA THR A 519 54.18 -6.67 51.20
C THR A 519 54.81 -7.41 50.02
N ARG A 520 54.03 -7.59 48.94
CA ARG A 520 54.45 -8.33 47.73
C ARG A 520 55.27 -7.50 46.75
N ALA A 521 55.28 -6.18 46.90
CA ALA A 521 56.02 -5.29 46.04
C ALA A 521 57.47 -5.17 46.53
N GLY A 522 58.44 -5.16 45.60
CA GLY A 522 59.85 -5.06 45.97
C GLY A 522 60.16 -3.63 46.41
N ILE A 523 60.48 -3.43 47.68
CA ILE A 523 60.82 -2.11 48.23
C ILE A 523 62.32 -2.08 48.53
N ILE A 524 62.98 -1.08 47.98
CA ILE A 524 64.34 -0.69 48.36
C ILE A 524 64.34 0.80 48.71
N ALA A 525 64.84 1.13 49.90
CA ALA A 525 64.77 2.47 50.47
C ALA A 525 66.07 2.85 51.17
N GLY A 526 66.33 4.15 51.27
CA GLY A 526 67.47 4.69 52.02
C GLY A 526 67.89 6.08 51.52
N PRO A 527 69.01 6.62 52.02
CA PRO A 527 69.61 7.83 51.47
C PRO A 527 69.84 7.69 49.96
N ILE A 528 69.60 8.76 49.18
CA ILE A 528 69.73 8.74 47.71
C ILE A 528 71.10 8.22 47.23
N GLU A 529 72.16 8.46 48.00
CA GLU A 529 73.52 8.05 47.68
C GLU A 529 73.70 6.52 47.76
N ARG A 530 73.03 5.86 48.71
CA ARG A 530 73.11 4.41 48.91
C ARG A 530 71.90 3.89 49.69
N PRO A 531 71.16 2.89 49.18
CA PRO A 531 70.08 2.28 49.92
C PRO A 531 70.60 1.55 51.17
N ASP A 532 69.81 1.54 52.25
CA ASP A 532 70.12 0.84 53.50
C ASP A 532 69.07 -0.21 53.88
N THR A 533 67.89 -0.15 53.25
CA THR A 533 66.73 -0.97 53.57
C THR A 533 66.22 -1.66 52.31
N VAL A 534 65.98 -2.96 52.39
CA VAL A 534 65.35 -3.75 51.32
C VAL A 534 64.44 -4.79 51.94
N ASN A 535 63.27 -5.01 51.35
CA ASN A 535 62.34 -6.04 51.81
C ASN A 535 62.55 -7.39 51.10
N ASP A 536 62.00 -8.46 51.67
CA ASP A 536 62.17 -9.83 51.16
C ASP A 536 61.59 -10.02 49.74
N ALA A 537 60.60 -9.21 49.35
CA ALA A 537 59.98 -9.24 48.03
C ALA A 537 60.93 -8.74 46.92
N TYR A 538 61.74 -7.71 47.16
CA TYR A 538 62.72 -7.21 46.19
C TYR A 538 63.81 -8.25 45.91
N VAL A 539 64.31 -8.86 46.99
CA VAL A 539 65.31 -9.94 47.01
C VAL A 539 64.80 -11.13 46.21
N SER A 540 63.59 -11.59 46.52
CA SER A 540 62.95 -12.72 45.84
C SER A 540 62.70 -12.44 44.35
N MET A 541 62.31 -11.21 44.00
CA MET A 541 62.06 -10.81 42.61
C MET A 541 63.34 -10.82 41.77
N HIS A 542 64.44 -10.27 42.27
CA HIS A 542 65.66 -10.16 41.46
C HIS A 542 66.62 -11.35 41.62
N GLY A 543 66.44 -12.17 42.65
CA GLY A 543 67.28 -13.33 42.95
C GLY A 543 68.63 -12.99 43.60
N PHE A 544 68.80 -11.77 44.10
CA PHE A 544 69.98 -11.32 44.86
C PHE A 544 69.79 -11.59 46.36
N SER A 545 70.86 -11.62 47.15
CA SER A 545 70.75 -11.51 48.62
C SER A 545 70.46 -10.05 49.04
N SER A 546 69.98 -9.82 50.26
CA SER A 546 69.74 -8.44 50.75
C SER A 546 71.01 -7.58 50.73
N GLU A 547 72.16 -8.15 51.05
CA GLU A 547 73.46 -7.46 51.02
C GLU A 547 73.88 -7.13 49.57
N GLU A 548 73.77 -8.10 48.65
CA GLU A 548 74.06 -7.91 47.22
C GLU A 548 73.12 -6.86 46.59
N ALA A 549 71.84 -6.82 46.99
CA ALA A 549 70.87 -5.86 46.50
C ALA A 549 71.22 -4.42 46.93
N LEU A 550 71.67 -4.23 48.17
CA LEU A 550 72.08 -2.92 48.69
C LEU A 550 73.43 -2.45 48.08
N GLU A 551 74.32 -3.37 47.74
CA GLU A 551 75.60 -3.06 47.07
C GLU A 551 75.42 -2.63 45.60
N ASN A 552 74.46 -3.21 44.89
CA ASN A 552 74.16 -2.88 43.49
C ASN A 552 73.42 -1.53 43.32
N GLY A 553 73.13 -0.83 44.42
CA GLY A 553 72.38 0.42 44.44
C GLY A 553 70.89 0.25 44.10
N PHE A 554 70.12 1.35 44.12
CA PHE A 554 68.66 1.31 43.95
C PHE A 554 68.20 0.56 42.68
N PHE A 555 68.93 0.71 41.57
CA PHE A 555 68.53 0.17 40.26
C PHE A 555 69.32 -1.05 39.79
N GLY A 556 70.43 -1.49 40.40
CA GLY A 556 71.15 -2.70 39.97
C GLY A 556 71.31 -2.90 38.44
N PRO A 557 71.33 -4.15 37.93
CA PRO A 557 71.48 -4.43 36.49
C PRO A 557 70.21 -4.13 35.68
N VAL A 558 70.31 -3.26 34.69
CA VAL A 558 69.22 -2.86 33.78
C VAL A 558 69.60 -3.14 32.33
N HIS A 559 68.64 -3.56 31.50
CA HIS A 559 68.85 -3.81 30.08
C HIS A 559 69.35 -2.56 29.35
N SER A 560 70.20 -2.73 28.31
CA SER A 560 70.80 -1.61 27.57
C SER A 560 69.78 -0.62 27.04
N ASP A 561 68.62 -1.12 26.62
CA ASP A 561 67.56 -0.32 26.01
C ASP A 561 66.81 0.57 27.02
N SER A 562 66.94 0.30 28.33
CA SER A 562 66.28 1.05 29.41
C SER A 562 67.26 1.79 30.34
N GLN A 563 68.57 1.73 30.09
CA GLN A 563 69.57 2.41 30.93
C GLN A 563 69.51 3.95 30.81
N GLY A 564 69.07 4.47 29.66
CA GLY A 564 68.95 5.91 29.40
C GLY A 564 67.83 6.62 30.17
N ASP A 565 66.82 5.88 30.65
CA ASP A 565 65.62 6.44 31.26
C ASP A 565 65.77 6.71 32.77
N ILE A 566 66.67 5.98 33.44
CA ILE A 566 66.86 6.04 34.91
C ILE A 566 67.25 7.45 35.40
N PRO A 567 68.22 8.16 34.78
CA PRO A 567 68.56 9.51 35.20
C PRO A 567 67.39 10.50 35.02
N VAL A 568 66.52 10.25 34.04
CA VAL A 568 65.34 11.08 33.77
C VAL A 568 64.31 10.92 34.89
N TRP A 569 64.03 9.69 35.32
CA TRP A 569 63.09 9.42 36.42
C TRP A 569 63.60 9.95 37.75
N ILE A 570 64.89 9.75 38.08
CA ILE A 570 65.47 10.31 39.31
C ILE A 570 65.37 11.84 39.33
N ARG A 571 65.64 12.50 38.19
CA ARG A 571 65.49 13.95 38.07
C ARG A 571 64.04 14.39 38.26
N MET A 572 63.10 13.72 37.58
CA MET A 572 61.68 14.00 37.75
C MET A 572 61.22 13.84 39.20
N ALA A 573 61.55 12.71 39.85
CA ALA A 573 61.22 12.49 41.26
C ALA A 573 61.85 13.54 42.19
N SER A 574 63.03 14.08 41.87
CA SER A 574 63.65 15.15 42.67
C SER A 574 62.91 16.48 42.54
N ASP A 575 62.34 16.75 41.36
CA ASP A 575 61.61 17.99 41.05
C ASP A 575 60.14 17.93 41.54
N THR A 576 59.49 16.75 41.45
CA THR A 576 58.05 16.58 41.73
C THR A 576 57.75 15.82 43.03
N GLY A 577 58.76 15.22 43.67
CA GLY A 577 58.63 14.34 44.84
C GLY A 577 58.34 12.88 44.51
N HIS A 578 57.93 12.56 43.27
CA HIS A 578 57.62 11.20 42.83
C HIS A 578 57.67 11.05 41.29
N SER A 579 58.08 9.88 40.79
CA SER A 579 58.06 9.55 39.36
C SER A 579 57.78 8.06 39.14
N THR A 580 57.13 7.74 38.03
CA THR A 580 56.95 6.35 37.58
C THR A 580 57.57 6.11 36.21
N GLY A 581 57.97 4.86 35.96
CA GLY A 581 58.59 4.48 34.70
C GLY A 581 58.65 2.97 34.49
N GLU A 582 58.67 2.55 33.23
CA GLU A 582 58.76 1.14 32.84
C GLU A 582 60.14 0.84 32.30
N ALA A 583 60.80 -0.19 32.82
CA ALA A 583 62.10 -0.65 32.34
C ALA A 583 62.16 -2.16 32.28
N ILE A 584 63.00 -2.67 31.37
CA ILE A 584 63.34 -4.08 31.33
C ILE A 584 64.47 -4.34 32.33
N ARG A 585 64.16 -5.16 33.33
CA ARG A 585 65.05 -5.54 34.43
C ARG A 585 65.70 -6.89 34.17
N VAL A 586 66.87 -7.08 34.77
CA VAL A 586 67.64 -8.32 34.62
C VAL A 586 67.78 -8.98 36.00
N ARG A 587 67.37 -10.25 36.11
CA ARG A 587 67.56 -11.06 37.32
C ARG A 587 69.01 -11.55 37.44
N LYS A 588 69.40 -12.07 38.62
CA LYS A 588 70.74 -12.63 38.86
C LYS A 588 71.14 -13.74 37.87
N ASP A 589 70.18 -14.51 37.37
CA ASP A 589 70.39 -15.58 36.39
C ASP A 589 70.47 -15.10 34.92
N GLY A 590 70.35 -13.79 34.69
CA GLY A 590 70.39 -13.18 33.36
C GLY A 590 69.04 -13.10 32.64
N THR A 591 67.96 -13.64 33.21
CA THR A 591 66.61 -13.52 32.62
C THR A 591 66.08 -12.09 32.72
N GLN A 592 65.35 -11.67 31.70
CA GLN A 592 64.81 -10.31 31.61
C GLN A 592 63.32 -10.29 31.92
N PHE A 593 62.84 -9.25 32.60
CA PHE A 593 61.42 -9.03 32.86
C PHE A 593 61.06 -7.55 32.81
N PRO A 594 59.90 -7.17 32.24
CA PRO A 594 59.40 -5.81 32.34
C PRO A 594 58.98 -5.51 33.77
N ALA A 595 59.40 -4.36 34.30
CA ALA A 595 59.02 -3.91 35.62
C ALA A 595 58.56 -2.46 35.62
N LEU A 596 57.51 -2.21 36.38
CA LEU A 596 57.04 -0.87 36.71
C LEU A 596 57.80 -0.38 37.94
N HIS A 597 58.37 0.81 37.85
CA HIS A 597 59.11 1.49 38.90
C HIS A 597 58.28 2.66 39.40
N ASP A 598 58.17 2.77 40.71
CA ASP A 598 57.60 3.91 41.42
C ASP A 598 58.66 4.44 42.38
N LEU A 599 59.16 5.64 42.08
CA LEU A 599 60.18 6.32 42.85
C LEU A 599 59.52 7.44 43.64
N THR A 600 59.77 7.48 44.95
CA THR A 600 59.34 8.58 45.81
C THR A 600 60.54 9.12 46.58
N ILE A 601 60.74 10.44 46.55
CA ILE A 601 61.82 11.11 47.29
C ILE A 601 61.22 11.91 48.45
N ILE A 602 61.60 11.56 49.68
CA ILE A 602 61.16 12.24 50.91
C ILE A 602 62.35 12.88 51.61
N THR A 603 62.11 13.90 52.44
CA THR A 603 63.14 14.52 53.29
C THR A 603 62.85 14.18 54.73
N ASN A 604 63.81 13.58 55.45
CA ASN A 604 63.63 13.26 56.87
C ASN A 604 63.67 14.53 57.75
N SER A 605 63.38 14.39 59.04
CA SER A 605 63.43 15.49 60.02
C SER A 605 64.82 16.11 60.23
N HIS A 606 65.87 15.53 59.63
CA HIS A 606 67.25 16.02 59.65
C HIS A 606 67.71 16.64 58.32
N GLY A 607 66.81 16.76 57.33
CA GLY A 607 67.08 17.42 56.04
C GLY A 607 67.71 16.51 54.98
N GLU A 608 67.88 15.23 55.25
CA GLU A 608 68.45 14.26 54.30
C GLU A 608 67.37 13.72 53.36
N LYS A 609 67.70 13.62 52.07
CA LYS A 609 66.79 13.07 51.06
C LYS A 609 66.89 11.55 51.01
N TYR A 610 65.78 10.90 51.27
CA TYR A 610 65.58 9.47 51.15
C TYR A 610 64.84 9.14 49.85
N LEU A 611 65.31 8.13 49.13
CA LEU A 611 64.61 7.55 47.99
C LEU A 611 63.96 6.24 48.44
N ILE A 612 62.69 6.08 48.10
CA ILE A 612 61.94 4.83 48.21
C ILE A 612 61.61 4.41 46.79
N LEU A 613 62.14 3.27 46.36
CA LEU A 613 61.84 2.68 45.08
C LEU A 613 61.00 1.42 45.30
N ASN A 614 59.80 1.44 44.76
CA ASN A 614 58.92 0.29 44.64
C ASN A 614 59.03 -0.28 43.22
N ILE A 615 59.29 -1.58 43.11
CA ILE A 615 59.38 -2.30 41.84
C ILE A 615 58.34 -3.41 41.82
N GLN A 616 57.61 -3.48 40.71
CA GLN A 616 56.65 -4.54 40.43
C GLN A 616 56.95 -5.19 39.08
N ASP A 617 57.06 -6.52 39.07
CA ASP A 617 57.11 -7.31 37.83
C ASP A 617 55.75 -7.31 37.14
N ILE A 618 55.68 -6.78 35.91
CA ILE A 618 54.44 -6.61 35.15
C ILE A 618 54.29 -7.62 33.99
N THR A 619 55.13 -8.66 33.94
CA THR A 619 55.16 -9.64 32.84
C THR A 619 53.78 -10.25 32.56
N TYR A 620 53.11 -10.70 33.62
CA TYR A 620 51.78 -11.33 33.52
C TYR A 620 50.68 -10.34 33.09
N GLN A 621 50.79 -9.07 33.50
CA GLN A 621 49.81 -8.04 33.19
C GLN A 621 49.85 -7.65 31.70
N LEU A 622 51.04 -7.55 31.10
CA LEU A 622 51.20 -7.26 29.67
C LEU A 622 50.70 -8.42 28.78
N GLN A 623 50.90 -9.67 29.19
CA GLN A 623 50.36 -10.84 28.47
C GLN A 623 48.82 -10.87 28.49
N LEU A 624 48.20 -10.58 29.64
CA LEU A 624 46.75 -10.49 29.76
C LEU A 624 46.17 -9.35 28.92
N TRP A 625 46.83 -8.18 28.90
CA TRP A 625 46.36 -7.03 28.13
C TRP A 625 46.32 -7.31 26.62
N LYS A 626 47.35 -7.96 26.08
CA LYS A 626 47.41 -8.34 24.65
C LYS A 626 46.30 -9.33 24.26
N LEU A 627 46.03 -10.34 25.10
CA LEU A 627 44.94 -11.30 24.86
C LEU A 627 43.56 -10.63 24.90
N THR A 628 43.37 -9.64 25.77
CA THR A 628 42.10 -8.89 25.87
C THR A 628 41.84 -8.06 24.61
N LEU A 629 42.85 -7.37 24.07
CA LEU A 629 42.72 -6.56 22.85
C LEU A 629 42.35 -7.37 21.60
N GLU A 630 42.98 -8.52 21.39
CA GLU A 630 42.65 -9.41 20.27
C GLU A 630 41.22 -9.96 20.39
N LYS A 631 40.80 -10.31 21.62
CA LYS A 631 39.43 -10.77 21.90
C LYS A 631 38.40 -9.65 21.67
N GLU A 632 38.70 -8.43 22.07
CA GLU A 632 37.82 -7.27 21.84
C GLU A 632 37.69 -6.95 20.36
N SER A 633 38.78 -6.91 19.59
CA SER A 633 38.74 -6.65 18.14
C SER A 633 37.92 -7.68 17.36
N LEU A 634 38.08 -8.97 17.70
CA LEU A 634 37.26 -10.04 17.12
C LEU A 634 35.80 -9.92 17.55
N SER A 635 35.54 -9.62 18.83
CA SER A 635 34.19 -9.40 19.36
C SER A 635 33.51 -8.23 18.68
N ASP A 636 34.21 -7.14 18.41
CA ASP A 636 33.65 -5.94 17.78
C ASP A 636 33.35 -6.15 16.30
N SER A 637 34.23 -6.88 15.58
CA SER A 637 33.96 -7.29 14.20
C SER A 637 32.74 -8.22 14.10
N LEU A 638 32.61 -9.18 15.03
CA LEU A 638 31.44 -10.05 15.12
C LEU A 638 30.17 -9.28 15.50
N ARG A 639 30.26 -8.32 16.42
CA ARG A 639 29.14 -7.43 16.76
C ARG A 639 28.70 -6.60 15.57
N LEU A 640 29.62 -6.06 14.77
CA LEU A 640 29.31 -5.29 13.59
C LEU A 640 28.58 -6.14 12.54
N LEU A 641 29.09 -7.34 12.22
CA LEU A 641 28.44 -8.25 11.27
C LEU A 641 27.03 -8.67 11.73
N ASN A 642 26.88 -9.03 13.01
CA ASN A 642 25.57 -9.33 13.59
C ASN A 642 24.64 -8.10 13.57
N SER A 643 25.18 -6.90 13.79
CA SER A 643 24.41 -5.66 13.74
C SER A 643 23.93 -5.36 12.32
N ILE A 644 24.79 -5.52 11.31
CA ILE A 644 24.42 -5.34 9.89
C ILE A 644 23.30 -6.32 9.53
N LEU A 645 23.49 -7.62 9.79
CA LEU A 645 22.47 -8.62 9.50
C LEU A 645 21.16 -8.31 10.22
N ALA A 646 21.20 -8.01 11.52
CA ALA A 646 20.01 -7.71 12.32
C ALA A 646 19.23 -6.48 11.82
N HIS A 647 19.90 -5.48 11.23
CA HIS A 647 19.29 -4.23 10.78
C HIS A 647 19.10 -4.14 9.25
N LEU A 648 19.32 -5.23 8.50
CA LEU A 648 18.95 -5.26 7.09
C LEU A 648 17.43 -4.98 6.96
N PRO A 649 17.02 -4.05 6.08
CA PRO A 649 15.63 -3.61 5.99
C PRO A 649 14.70 -4.66 5.37
N ASP A 650 15.24 -5.50 4.48
CA ASP A 650 14.49 -6.58 3.86
C ASP A 650 14.57 -7.86 4.74
N PRO A 651 13.46 -8.58 4.93
CA PRO A 651 13.44 -9.89 5.58
C PRO A 651 14.51 -10.83 4.99
N THR A 652 15.51 -11.18 5.79
CA THR A 652 16.69 -11.92 5.34
C THR A 652 17.10 -12.96 6.39
N PHE A 653 17.40 -14.16 5.93
CA PHE A 653 17.86 -15.24 6.79
C PHE A 653 18.95 -16.08 6.12
N VAL A 654 19.74 -16.74 6.96
CA VAL A 654 20.90 -17.54 6.56
C VAL A 654 20.79 -18.92 7.16
N ILE A 655 21.11 -19.96 6.39
CA ILE A 655 21.19 -21.34 6.86
C ILE A 655 22.56 -21.96 6.59
N ASP A 656 22.94 -22.96 7.38
CA ASP A 656 24.10 -23.81 7.09
C ASP A 656 23.76 -24.91 6.06
N THR A 657 24.76 -25.70 5.66
CA THR A 657 24.59 -26.84 4.72
C THR A 657 23.67 -27.96 5.22
N ARG A 658 23.27 -27.95 6.50
CA ARG A 658 22.32 -28.90 7.10
C ARG A 658 20.93 -28.30 7.27
N GLY A 659 20.68 -27.09 6.78
CA GLY A 659 19.40 -26.39 6.92
C GLY A 659 19.16 -25.78 8.30
N ARG A 660 20.20 -25.57 9.12
CA ARG A 660 20.04 -24.91 10.43
C ARG A 660 20.17 -23.39 10.27
N ILE A 661 19.28 -22.65 10.90
CA ILE A 661 19.26 -21.18 10.88
C ILE A 661 20.51 -20.64 11.59
N LEU A 662 21.32 -19.87 10.85
CA LEU A 662 22.50 -19.15 11.34
C LEU A 662 22.19 -17.69 11.68
N ALA A 663 21.29 -17.07 10.92
CA ALA A 663 20.83 -15.70 11.14
C ALA A 663 19.37 -15.54 10.72
N TRP A 664 18.64 -14.75 11.49
CA TRP A 664 17.25 -14.39 11.25
C TRP A 664 17.11 -12.91 11.63
N ASN A 665 17.07 -12.01 10.65
CA ASN A 665 17.14 -10.58 10.95
C ASN A 665 15.84 -10.04 11.54
N ARG A 666 15.88 -8.81 12.08
CA ARG A 666 14.72 -8.18 12.70
C ARG A 666 13.55 -8.02 11.73
N ALA A 667 13.82 -7.64 10.48
CA ALA A 667 12.80 -7.55 9.44
C ALA A 667 12.11 -8.90 9.20
N MET A 668 12.84 -10.02 9.33
CA MET A 668 12.28 -11.37 9.22
C MET A 668 11.42 -11.75 10.43
N GLU A 669 11.80 -11.36 11.65
CA GLU A 669 10.95 -11.54 12.85
C GLU A 669 9.64 -10.77 12.71
N ASP A 670 9.71 -9.50 12.29
CA ASP A 670 8.54 -8.66 12.08
C ASP A 670 7.65 -9.20 10.94
N TYR A 671 8.26 -9.69 9.85
CA TYR A 671 7.55 -10.25 8.71
C TYR A 671 6.85 -11.59 9.05
N SER A 672 7.58 -12.52 9.67
CA SER A 672 7.10 -13.89 9.98
C SER A 672 6.35 -14.01 11.30
N GLN A 673 6.39 -12.96 12.14
CA GLN A 673 5.91 -12.97 13.52
C GLN A 673 6.47 -14.16 14.33
N THR A 674 7.67 -14.61 13.97
CA THR A 674 8.34 -15.78 14.57
C THR A 674 9.74 -15.33 15.00
N PRO A 675 10.04 -15.28 16.32
CA PRO A 675 11.36 -14.95 16.82
C PRO A 675 12.34 -16.10 16.55
N MET A 676 13.63 -15.77 16.39
CA MET A 676 14.67 -16.76 16.08
C MET A 676 14.73 -17.92 17.10
N GLN A 677 14.37 -17.67 18.37
CA GLN A 677 14.40 -18.67 19.44
C GLN A 677 13.45 -19.85 19.19
N GLU A 678 12.27 -19.62 18.61
CA GLU A 678 11.31 -20.68 18.28
C GLU A 678 11.79 -21.59 17.14
N LEU A 679 12.62 -21.05 16.25
CA LEU A 679 13.27 -21.84 15.19
C LEU A 679 14.42 -22.69 15.74
N MET A 680 15.12 -22.18 16.77
CA MET A 680 16.25 -22.86 17.41
C MET A 680 15.80 -24.02 18.33
N THR A 681 14.62 -23.92 18.94
CA THR A 681 14.01 -25.01 19.73
C THR A 681 13.48 -26.14 18.85
N GLY A 682 13.33 -25.90 17.55
CA GLY A 682 12.77 -26.86 16.59
C GLY A 682 11.25 -26.99 16.66
N GLU A 683 10.57 -26.10 17.39
CA GLU A 683 9.10 -26.05 17.46
C GLU A 683 8.47 -25.69 16.11
N LYS A 684 9.19 -24.91 15.28
CA LYS A 684 8.75 -24.46 13.96
C LYS A 684 9.92 -24.51 12.97
N THR A 685 9.66 -24.95 11.73
CA THR A 685 10.67 -24.89 10.65
C THR A 685 10.66 -23.51 10.00
N TYR A 686 11.78 -23.09 9.41
CA TYR A 686 11.87 -21.80 8.73
C TYR A 686 10.84 -21.68 7.60
N SER A 687 10.61 -22.76 6.84
CA SER A 687 9.55 -22.82 5.83
C SER A 687 8.16 -22.55 6.42
N CYS A 688 7.82 -23.13 7.57
CA CYS A 688 6.54 -22.88 8.26
C CYS A 688 6.46 -21.49 8.93
N ALA A 689 7.60 -20.86 9.21
CA ALA A 689 7.64 -19.50 9.73
C ALA A 689 7.29 -18.48 8.63
N VAL A 690 7.78 -18.70 7.41
CA VAL A 690 7.46 -17.85 6.26
C VAL A 690 6.07 -18.19 5.70
N TYR A 691 5.79 -19.49 5.54
CA TYR A 691 4.66 -19.99 4.77
C TYR A 691 3.71 -20.83 5.62
N LYS A 692 2.41 -20.82 5.27
CA LYS A 692 1.37 -21.54 6.02
C LYS A 692 1.59 -23.06 6.09
N ASN A 693 2.14 -23.66 5.04
CA ASN A 693 2.41 -25.08 4.95
C ASN A 693 3.90 -25.31 4.72
N GLN A 694 4.45 -26.37 5.30
CA GLN A 694 5.83 -26.78 5.03
C GLN A 694 6.01 -27.09 3.55
N ARG A 695 6.95 -26.41 2.91
CA ARG A 695 7.29 -26.56 1.49
C ARG A 695 8.76 -26.20 1.21
N PRO A 696 9.33 -26.69 0.10
CA PRO A 696 10.63 -26.23 -0.37
C PRO A 696 10.61 -24.73 -0.71
N ILE A 697 11.68 -24.02 -0.38
CA ILE A 697 11.84 -22.58 -0.65
C ILE A 697 13.14 -22.33 -1.44
N LEU A 698 13.41 -21.08 -1.88
CA LEU A 698 14.54 -20.82 -2.79
C LEU A 698 15.89 -21.18 -2.15
N ILE A 699 16.06 -20.96 -0.85
CA ILE A 699 17.29 -21.34 -0.13
C ILE A 699 17.55 -22.86 -0.18
N ASP A 700 16.49 -23.68 -0.17
CA ASP A 700 16.62 -25.13 -0.25
C ASP A 700 17.12 -25.55 -1.63
N LYS A 701 16.71 -24.83 -2.68
CA LYS A 701 17.15 -25.05 -4.07
C LYS A 701 18.63 -24.73 -4.29
N ILE A 702 19.20 -23.84 -3.47
CA ILE A 702 20.66 -23.56 -3.47
C ILE A 702 21.43 -24.76 -2.92
N LEU A 703 20.91 -25.43 -1.90
CA LEU A 703 21.55 -26.61 -1.29
C LEU A 703 21.29 -27.89 -2.09
N ASP A 704 20.11 -28.02 -2.70
CA ASP A 704 19.72 -29.14 -3.56
C ASP A 704 19.26 -28.64 -4.93
N SER A 705 20.17 -28.69 -5.90
CA SER A 705 19.91 -28.28 -7.28
C SER A 705 18.85 -29.14 -7.99
N ALA A 706 18.52 -30.34 -7.51
CA ALA A 706 17.51 -31.22 -8.12
C ALA A 706 16.08 -30.92 -7.65
N LEU A 707 15.91 -30.11 -6.60
CA LEU A 707 14.63 -29.80 -5.97
C LEU A 707 13.67 -29.06 -6.92
N ASP A 708 12.44 -29.54 -7.12
CA ASP A 708 11.48 -28.83 -7.98
C ASP A 708 10.72 -27.75 -7.19
N ILE A 709 10.90 -26.49 -7.60
CA ILE A 709 10.25 -25.32 -7.02
C ILE A 709 9.17 -24.71 -7.94
N SER A 710 9.01 -25.22 -9.17
CA SER A 710 8.14 -24.64 -10.20
C SER A 710 6.66 -24.59 -9.79
N LYS A 711 6.24 -25.47 -8.87
CA LYS A 711 4.89 -25.49 -8.30
C LYS A 711 4.55 -24.24 -7.48
N TYR A 712 5.55 -23.55 -6.93
CA TYR A 712 5.35 -22.47 -5.95
C TYR A 712 5.82 -21.10 -6.44
N TYR A 713 6.70 -21.07 -7.43
CA TYR A 713 7.36 -19.86 -7.89
C TYR A 713 7.18 -19.67 -9.40
N SER A 714 7.12 -18.41 -9.80
CA SER A 714 7.00 -17.93 -11.17
C SER A 714 8.16 -16.98 -11.48
N ASN A 715 8.40 -16.68 -12.77
CA ASN A 715 9.46 -15.74 -13.18
C ASN A 715 10.85 -16.06 -12.61
N VAL A 716 11.21 -17.36 -12.54
CA VAL A 716 12.48 -17.81 -11.97
C VAL A 716 13.64 -17.39 -12.88
N LYS A 717 14.62 -16.67 -12.33
CA LYS A 717 15.87 -16.27 -13.00
C LYS A 717 17.08 -16.83 -12.29
N TYR A 718 18.05 -17.28 -13.07
CA TYR A 718 19.33 -17.82 -12.60
C TYR A 718 20.46 -16.94 -13.13
N GLU A 719 21.16 -16.22 -12.25
CA GLU A 719 22.28 -15.34 -12.60
C GLU A 719 23.44 -15.54 -11.62
N ASN A 720 24.61 -15.91 -12.11
CA ASN A 720 25.85 -16.07 -11.31
C ASN A 720 25.70 -16.93 -10.04
N GLY A 721 24.90 -18.00 -10.09
CA GLY A 721 24.64 -18.88 -8.93
C GLY A 721 23.62 -18.34 -7.94
N VAL A 722 23.01 -17.18 -8.21
CA VAL A 722 21.88 -16.60 -7.48
C VAL A 722 20.58 -16.97 -8.20
N ILE A 723 19.58 -17.34 -7.41
CA ILE A 723 18.23 -17.65 -7.89
C ILE A 723 17.31 -16.54 -7.41
N SER A 724 16.54 -15.95 -8.31
CA SER A 724 15.45 -15.05 -7.93
C SER A 724 14.14 -15.52 -8.53
N ALA A 725 13.05 -15.33 -7.81
CA ALA A 725 11.73 -15.72 -8.29
C ALA A 725 10.61 -14.92 -7.62
N GLU A 726 9.44 -14.89 -8.26
CA GLU A 726 8.23 -14.27 -7.73
C GLU A 726 7.24 -15.34 -7.26
N LEU A 727 6.48 -15.06 -6.21
CA LEU A 727 5.40 -15.91 -5.75
C LEU A 727 4.19 -15.10 -5.27
N GLU A 728 3.01 -15.69 -5.39
CA GLU A 728 1.79 -15.25 -4.71
C GLU A 728 1.40 -16.33 -3.71
N HIS A 729 1.20 -15.96 -2.45
CA HIS A 729 0.82 -16.92 -1.43
C HIS A 729 0.20 -16.26 -0.20
N ILE A 730 -0.44 -17.10 0.62
CA ILE A 730 -0.92 -16.72 1.95
C ILE A 730 0.21 -16.96 2.96
N THR A 731 0.68 -15.89 3.60
CA THR A 731 1.71 -15.92 4.64
C THR A 731 1.32 -16.84 5.80
N SER A 732 2.28 -17.21 6.65
CA SER A 732 1.99 -17.93 7.90
C SER A 732 0.97 -17.19 8.81
N THR A 733 0.85 -15.87 8.66
CA THR A 733 -0.10 -15.00 9.37
C THR A 733 -1.48 -14.89 8.70
N GLY A 734 -1.69 -15.51 7.53
CA GLY A 734 -2.99 -15.54 6.84
C GLY A 734 -3.25 -14.39 5.85
N VAL A 735 -2.24 -13.58 5.52
CA VAL A 735 -2.35 -12.44 4.59
C VAL A 735 -1.91 -12.89 3.19
N ASN A 736 -2.68 -12.57 2.13
CA ASN A 736 -2.24 -12.81 0.76
C ASN A 736 -1.21 -11.74 0.35
N ARG A 737 -0.05 -12.16 -0.15
CA ARG A 737 1.04 -11.28 -0.59
C ARG A 737 1.64 -11.72 -1.92
N HIS A 738 2.09 -10.74 -2.70
CA HIS A 738 3.01 -10.96 -3.81
C HIS A 738 4.43 -10.65 -3.36
N GLU A 739 5.33 -11.60 -3.57
CA GLU A 739 6.69 -11.52 -3.09
C GLU A 739 7.69 -11.80 -4.19
N TRP A 740 8.85 -11.17 -4.06
CA TRP A 740 10.05 -11.47 -4.81
C TRP A 740 11.11 -11.94 -3.82
N ALA A 741 11.60 -13.17 -4.02
CA ALA A 741 12.61 -13.77 -3.19
C ALA A 741 13.90 -14.00 -3.99
N VAL A 742 15.04 -13.84 -3.33
CA VAL A 742 16.37 -14.04 -3.91
C VAL A 742 17.19 -14.88 -2.96
N ALA A 743 17.79 -15.97 -3.46
CA ALA A 743 18.66 -16.85 -2.68
C ALA A 743 20.02 -17.04 -3.36
N GLY A 744 21.08 -17.12 -2.55
CA GLY A 744 22.45 -17.33 -3.03
C GLY A 744 23.33 -18.14 -2.07
N PRO A 745 24.40 -18.78 -2.57
CA PRO A 745 25.31 -19.60 -1.77
C PRO A 745 26.31 -18.75 -0.97
N LEU A 746 26.71 -19.28 0.20
CA LEU A 746 27.79 -18.72 1.03
C LEU A 746 29.00 -19.67 1.03
N TYR A 747 30.20 -19.11 0.86
CA TYR A 747 31.45 -19.86 0.81
C TYR A 747 32.43 -19.46 1.92
N ASP A 748 33.24 -20.40 2.39
CA ASP A 748 34.37 -20.10 3.28
C ASP A 748 35.58 -19.52 2.50
N SER A 749 36.63 -19.14 3.23
CA SER A 749 37.87 -18.62 2.65
C SER A 749 38.65 -19.63 1.79
N LYS A 750 38.23 -20.90 1.77
CA LYS A 750 38.79 -21.98 0.95
C LYS A 750 37.90 -22.31 -0.25
N GLY A 751 36.79 -21.60 -0.43
CA GLY A 751 35.83 -21.81 -1.52
C GLY A 751 34.83 -22.95 -1.29
N ASN A 752 34.74 -23.52 -0.09
CA ASN A 752 33.75 -24.56 0.21
C ASN A 752 32.39 -23.94 0.53
N LEU A 753 31.31 -24.54 0.03
CA LEU A 753 29.94 -24.13 0.37
C LEU A 753 29.70 -24.35 1.88
N VAL A 754 29.39 -23.28 2.60
CA VAL A 754 29.12 -23.33 4.06
C VAL A 754 27.66 -23.07 4.41
N GLY A 755 26.88 -22.55 3.47
CA GLY A 755 25.48 -22.25 3.70
C GLY A 755 24.85 -21.52 2.51
N ALA A 756 23.69 -20.93 2.76
CA ALA A 756 22.97 -20.12 1.81
C ALA A 756 22.27 -18.96 2.53
N ILE A 757 21.98 -17.89 1.80
CA ILE A 757 21.26 -16.71 2.27
C ILE A 757 20.04 -16.49 1.36
N GLU A 758 18.90 -16.15 1.94
CA GLU A 758 17.69 -15.78 1.20
C GLU A 758 17.12 -14.47 1.76
N THR A 759 16.72 -13.59 0.85
CA THR A 759 16.05 -12.32 1.12
C THR A 759 14.69 -12.33 0.45
N ILE A 760 13.66 -11.86 1.16
CA ILE A 760 12.27 -11.80 0.71
C ILE A 760 11.83 -10.35 0.69
N ARG A 761 11.24 -9.90 -0.42
CA ARG A 761 10.69 -8.55 -0.57
C ARG A 761 9.21 -8.61 -0.94
N ASP A 762 8.41 -7.85 -0.22
CA ASP A 762 7.01 -7.63 -0.56
C ASP A 762 6.91 -6.68 -1.76
N ILE A 763 6.27 -7.16 -2.84
CA ILE A 763 6.02 -6.40 -4.07
C ILE A 763 4.53 -6.25 -4.34
N THR A 764 3.67 -6.47 -3.33
CA THR A 764 2.21 -6.40 -3.45
C THR A 764 1.75 -5.04 -3.94
N ASP A 765 2.23 -3.96 -3.31
CA ASP A 765 1.88 -2.59 -3.71
C ASP A 765 2.36 -2.27 -5.13
N LEU A 766 3.55 -2.75 -5.50
CA LEU A 766 4.10 -2.58 -6.85
C LEU A 766 3.25 -3.34 -7.89
N LYS A 767 2.88 -4.59 -7.63
CA LYS A 767 2.03 -5.39 -8.52
C LYS A 767 0.63 -4.82 -8.63
N PHE A 768 0.05 -4.35 -7.51
CA PHE A 768 -1.25 -3.70 -7.51
C PHE A 768 -1.21 -2.38 -8.28
N ALA A 769 -0.16 -1.58 -8.12
CA ALA A 769 0.05 -0.35 -8.88
C ALA A 769 0.19 -0.64 -10.39
N LEU A 770 0.99 -1.63 -10.78
CA LEU A 770 1.16 -2.06 -12.17
C LEU A 770 -0.15 -2.59 -12.78
N LYS A 771 -0.90 -3.42 -12.03
CA LYS A 771 -2.21 -3.92 -12.46
C LYS A 771 -3.22 -2.79 -12.61
N LYS A 772 -3.28 -1.88 -11.63
CA LYS A 772 -4.16 -0.70 -11.67
C LYS A 772 -3.81 0.23 -12.83
N GLN A 773 -2.52 0.40 -13.13
CA GLN A 773 -2.06 1.15 -14.29
C GLN A 773 -2.48 0.46 -15.59
N SER A 774 -2.32 -0.86 -15.71
CA SER A 774 -2.80 -1.63 -16.85
C SER A 774 -4.32 -1.52 -17.02
N GLU A 775 -5.10 -1.61 -15.93
CA GLU A 775 -6.55 -1.42 -15.96
C GLU A 775 -6.96 0.00 -16.36
N LEU A 776 -6.23 1.04 -15.90
CA LEU A 776 -6.44 2.42 -16.32
C LEU A 776 -6.15 2.59 -17.82
N ASN A 777 -5.03 2.04 -18.29
CA ASN A 777 -4.64 2.09 -19.70
C ASN A 777 -5.68 1.37 -20.58
N ASN A 778 -6.14 0.18 -20.18
CA ASN A 778 -7.20 -0.54 -20.88
C ASN A 778 -8.51 0.25 -20.93
N LYS A 779 -8.90 0.92 -19.84
CA LYS A 779 -10.09 1.79 -19.82
C LYS A 779 -9.93 3.00 -20.73
N LEU A 780 -8.75 3.63 -20.73
CA LEU A 780 -8.45 4.76 -21.62
C LEU A 780 -8.48 4.34 -23.08
N MET A 781 -7.88 3.18 -23.42
CA MET A 781 -7.91 2.62 -24.77
C MET A 781 -9.35 2.34 -25.23
N LEU A 782 -10.19 1.78 -24.36
CA LEU A 782 -11.59 1.47 -24.68
C LEU A 782 -12.40 2.75 -24.91
N LEU A 783 -12.25 3.76 -24.06
CA LEU A 783 -12.88 5.08 -24.23
C LEU A 783 -12.43 5.75 -25.53
N SER A 784 -11.13 5.70 -25.83
CA SER A 784 -10.60 6.33 -27.03
C SER A 784 -11.05 5.63 -28.32
N SER A 785 -11.09 4.29 -28.32
CA SER A 785 -11.61 3.51 -29.44
C SER A 785 -13.09 3.80 -29.72
N LEU A 786 -13.94 3.82 -28.68
CA LEU A 786 -15.36 4.19 -28.82
C LEU A 786 -15.53 5.62 -29.34
N THR A 787 -14.78 6.56 -28.78
CA THR A 787 -14.83 7.97 -29.20
C THR A 787 -14.43 8.13 -30.68
N ARG A 788 -13.36 7.46 -31.12
CA ARG A 788 -12.95 7.46 -32.53
C ARG A 788 -14.00 6.86 -33.45
N HIS A 789 -14.60 5.73 -33.07
CA HIS A 789 -15.66 5.09 -33.84
C HIS A 789 -16.87 6.03 -34.00
N ASP A 790 -17.29 6.68 -32.92
CA ASP A 790 -18.40 7.63 -32.96
C ASP A 790 -18.08 8.87 -33.80
N ILE A 791 -16.87 9.43 -33.66
CA ILE A 791 -16.42 10.56 -34.51
C ILE A 791 -16.39 10.11 -35.98
N ARG A 792 -15.82 8.94 -36.28
CA ARG A 792 -15.78 8.39 -37.65
C ARG A 792 -17.18 8.25 -38.23
N ASN A 793 -18.14 7.74 -37.47
CA ASN A 793 -19.52 7.64 -37.90
C ASN A 793 -20.13 9.01 -38.22
N LYS A 794 -19.90 10.03 -37.37
CA LYS A 794 -20.37 11.40 -37.64
C LYS A 794 -19.70 12.00 -38.88
N VAL A 795 -18.41 11.77 -39.07
CA VAL A 795 -17.62 12.23 -40.22
C VAL A 795 -18.14 11.59 -41.51
N THR A 796 -18.41 10.27 -41.52
CA THR A 796 -19.00 9.55 -42.65
C THR A 796 -20.36 10.12 -43.03
N ILE A 797 -21.21 10.44 -42.05
CA ILE A 797 -22.52 11.06 -42.30
C ILE A 797 -22.35 12.45 -42.95
N ILE A 798 -21.44 13.28 -42.45
CA ILE A 798 -21.15 14.61 -43.01
C ILE A 798 -20.61 14.49 -44.45
N ASP A 799 -19.73 13.53 -44.71
CA ASP A 799 -19.19 13.26 -46.04
C ASP A 799 -20.27 12.84 -47.03
N GLY A 800 -21.19 11.98 -46.54
CA GLY A 800 -22.40 11.58 -47.24
C GLY A 800 -23.23 12.79 -47.65
N PHE A 801 -23.71 13.60 -46.70
CA PHE A 801 -24.52 14.79 -47.01
C PHE A 801 -23.84 15.76 -47.99
N ARG A 802 -22.52 15.94 -47.88
CA ARG A 802 -21.77 16.76 -48.85
C ARG A 802 -21.83 16.18 -50.26
N PHE A 803 -21.61 14.88 -50.43
CA PHE A 803 -21.68 14.22 -51.74
C PHE A 803 -23.02 14.48 -52.44
N PHE A 804 -24.14 14.42 -51.72
CA PHE A 804 -25.46 14.70 -52.29
C PHE A 804 -25.68 16.19 -52.59
N ALA A 805 -25.19 17.08 -51.73
CA ALA A 805 -25.22 18.50 -52.02
C ALA A 805 -24.44 18.82 -53.30
N GLU A 806 -23.33 18.13 -53.59
CA GLU A 806 -22.57 18.28 -54.83
C GLU A 806 -23.35 17.76 -56.05
N THR A 807 -24.22 16.76 -55.91
CA THR A 807 -25.03 16.21 -57.01
C THR A 807 -26.31 17.00 -57.30
N GLU A 808 -26.86 17.71 -56.32
CA GLU A 808 -28.12 18.46 -56.42
C GLU A 808 -27.92 19.94 -56.84
N THR A 809 -26.71 20.49 -56.68
CA THR A 809 -26.41 21.88 -57.02
C THR A 809 -25.41 22.01 -58.16
N ASN A 810 -25.67 22.95 -59.07
CA ASN A 810 -24.72 23.39 -60.09
C ASN A 810 -24.19 24.81 -59.81
N ASP A 811 -24.49 25.39 -58.63
CA ASP A 811 -23.98 26.71 -58.26
C ASP A 811 -22.47 26.61 -57.96
N PRO A 812 -21.60 27.29 -58.75
CA PRO A 812 -20.15 27.23 -58.58
C PRO A 812 -19.69 27.62 -57.16
N LYS A 813 -20.39 28.54 -56.49
CA LYS A 813 -20.05 28.96 -55.12
C LYS A 813 -20.35 27.86 -54.11
N VAL A 814 -21.44 27.12 -54.30
CA VAL A 814 -21.81 26.01 -53.41
C VAL A 814 -20.86 24.83 -53.63
N THR A 815 -20.52 24.52 -54.88
CA THR A 815 -19.51 23.49 -55.20
C THR A 815 -18.13 23.82 -54.60
N GLU A 816 -17.72 25.09 -54.60
CA GLU A 816 -16.49 25.53 -53.93
C GLU A 816 -16.52 25.31 -52.41
N ILE A 817 -17.65 25.65 -51.75
CA ILE A 817 -17.85 25.41 -50.31
C ILE A 817 -17.81 23.90 -49.98
N LEU A 818 -18.46 23.07 -50.79
CA LEU A 818 -18.51 21.62 -50.61
C LEU A 818 -17.13 20.96 -50.82
N SER A 819 -16.34 21.48 -51.76
CA SER A 819 -14.92 21.11 -51.92
C SER A 819 -14.08 21.39 -50.68
N HIS A 820 -14.27 22.56 -50.05
CA HIS A 820 -13.62 22.87 -48.77
C HIS A 820 -14.06 21.94 -47.65
N GLN A 821 -15.36 21.61 -47.59
CA GLN A 821 -15.89 20.64 -46.63
C GLN A 821 -15.29 19.24 -46.85
N LYS A 822 -15.17 18.78 -48.10
CA LYS A 822 -14.51 17.52 -48.46
C LYS A 822 -13.09 17.43 -47.94
N LYS A 823 -12.33 18.51 -48.13
CA LYS A 823 -10.96 18.59 -47.62
C LYS A 823 -10.91 18.51 -46.09
N ALA A 824 -11.76 19.26 -45.40
CA ALA A 824 -11.83 19.25 -43.93
C ALA A 824 -12.20 17.86 -43.37
N VAL A 825 -13.18 17.18 -43.98
CA VAL A 825 -13.59 15.82 -43.60
C VAL A 825 -12.47 14.81 -43.81
N ALA A 826 -11.77 14.87 -44.94
CA ALA A 826 -10.60 14.03 -45.20
C ALA A 826 -9.46 14.28 -44.19
N ASP A 827 -9.23 15.53 -43.80
CA ASP A 827 -8.22 15.89 -42.80
C ASP A 827 -8.60 15.40 -41.39
N ILE A 828 -9.89 15.44 -41.02
CA ILE A 828 -10.39 14.82 -39.77
C ILE A 828 -10.18 13.30 -39.81
N GLY A 829 -10.45 12.64 -40.93
CA GLY A 829 -10.17 11.20 -41.11
C GLY A 829 -8.72 10.85 -40.79
N LYS A 830 -7.77 11.61 -41.35
CA LYS A 830 -6.33 11.45 -41.06
C LYS A 830 -5.99 11.68 -39.59
N LEU A 831 -6.65 12.62 -38.90
CA LEU A 831 -6.44 12.85 -37.47
C LEU A 831 -6.94 11.67 -36.61
N ILE A 832 -8.05 11.05 -36.99
CA ILE A 832 -8.59 9.86 -36.31
C ILE A 832 -7.64 8.67 -36.49
N ASP A 833 -7.14 8.45 -37.71
CA ASP A 833 -6.18 7.39 -37.99
C ASP A 833 -4.85 7.63 -37.25
N PHE A 834 -4.37 8.89 -37.24
CA PHE A 834 -3.20 9.27 -36.45
C PHE A 834 -3.41 8.99 -34.95
N SER A 835 -4.55 9.37 -34.38
CA SER A 835 -4.85 9.10 -32.96
C SER A 835 -4.83 7.61 -32.65
N LYS A 836 -5.32 6.76 -33.57
CA LYS A 836 -5.25 5.31 -33.42
C LYS A 836 -3.81 4.82 -33.40
N THR A 837 -3.01 5.20 -34.39
CA THR A 837 -1.60 4.78 -34.47
C THR A 837 -0.77 5.32 -33.31
N TYR A 838 -1.05 6.53 -32.83
CA TYR A 838 -0.37 7.13 -31.69
C TYR A 838 -0.63 6.37 -30.38
N GLU A 839 -1.83 5.84 -30.19
CA GLU A 839 -2.12 4.99 -29.02
C GLU A 839 -1.44 3.63 -29.09
N GLU A 840 -1.20 3.09 -30.28
CA GLU A 840 -0.52 1.81 -30.47
C GLU A 840 0.98 1.88 -30.16
N ILE A 841 1.56 3.09 -30.03
CA ILE A 841 2.97 3.33 -29.68
C ILE A 841 3.27 2.74 -28.30
N GLY A 842 4.25 1.82 -28.24
CA GLY A 842 4.75 1.28 -26.98
C GLY A 842 3.79 0.31 -26.27
N ILE A 843 2.70 -0.10 -26.93
CA ILE A 843 1.81 -1.16 -26.42
C ILE A 843 2.47 -2.53 -26.52
N HIS A 844 3.18 -2.78 -27.61
CA HIS A 844 3.84 -4.05 -27.87
C HIS A 844 5.32 -3.98 -27.48
N GLU A 845 5.85 -5.08 -26.96
CA GLU A 845 7.29 -5.16 -26.70
C GLU A 845 8.09 -5.01 -28.02
N PRO A 846 9.14 -4.18 -28.04
CA PRO A 846 9.98 -4.02 -29.21
C PRO A 846 10.60 -5.35 -29.65
N SER A 847 10.73 -5.53 -30.97
CA SER A 847 11.25 -6.75 -31.57
C SER A 847 12.18 -6.45 -32.74
N TRP A 848 12.86 -7.48 -33.24
CA TRP A 848 13.77 -7.38 -34.37
C TRP A 848 12.99 -7.34 -35.69
N HIS A 849 13.20 -6.29 -36.48
CA HIS A 849 12.49 -6.06 -37.74
C HIS A 849 13.45 -5.96 -38.93
N ASN A 850 13.13 -6.66 -40.02
CA ASN A 850 13.92 -6.62 -41.25
C ASN A 850 13.70 -5.31 -42.02
N VAL A 851 14.72 -4.46 -42.08
CA VAL A 851 14.63 -3.11 -42.66
C VAL A 851 14.29 -3.13 -44.14
N ARG A 852 14.90 -4.05 -44.90
CA ARG A 852 14.67 -4.18 -46.35
C ARG A 852 13.21 -4.51 -46.64
N GLN A 853 12.63 -5.47 -45.92
CA GLN A 853 11.23 -5.86 -46.11
C GLN A 853 10.26 -4.71 -45.78
N LEU A 854 10.53 -3.94 -44.73
CA LEU A 854 9.70 -2.81 -44.34
C LEU A 854 9.74 -1.68 -45.38
N PHE A 855 10.94 -1.37 -45.90
CA PHE A 855 11.11 -0.37 -46.95
C PHE A 855 10.42 -0.80 -48.25
N ASP A 856 10.63 -2.04 -48.69
CA ASP A 856 10.01 -2.58 -49.90
C ASP A 856 8.47 -2.59 -49.77
N TRP A 857 7.95 -2.92 -48.59
CA TRP A 857 6.52 -2.84 -48.30
C TRP A 857 6.01 -1.40 -48.43
N ALA A 858 6.68 -0.43 -47.80
CA ALA A 858 6.28 0.98 -47.85
C ALA A 858 6.25 1.55 -49.28
N VAL A 859 7.27 1.23 -50.08
CA VAL A 859 7.34 1.65 -51.50
C VAL A 859 6.16 1.08 -52.30
N ARG A 860 5.82 -0.21 -52.11
CA ARG A 860 4.69 -0.84 -52.81
C ARG A 860 3.33 -0.24 -52.48
N GLN A 861 3.16 0.33 -51.28
CA GLN A 861 1.88 0.93 -50.88
C GLN A 861 1.64 2.30 -51.51
N VAL A 862 2.71 3.06 -51.79
CA VAL A 862 2.61 4.49 -52.11
C VAL A 862 3.09 4.83 -53.53
N ALA A 863 4.18 4.21 -53.98
CA ALA A 863 4.95 4.69 -55.11
C ALA A 863 4.99 3.68 -56.27
N ILE A 864 3.96 3.71 -57.13
CA ILE A 864 3.90 2.88 -58.35
C ILE A 864 4.84 3.43 -59.46
N GLU A 865 5.28 4.70 -59.38
CA GLU A 865 6.00 5.41 -60.46
C GLU A 865 7.44 5.90 -60.13
N LEU A 866 7.96 5.69 -58.90
CA LEU A 866 9.30 6.15 -58.52
C LEU A 866 10.39 5.07 -58.68
N ASN A 867 11.57 5.46 -59.15
CA ASN A 867 12.75 4.59 -59.10
C ASN A 867 13.26 4.53 -57.64
N TYR A 868 13.59 3.34 -57.14
CA TYR A 868 14.15 3.21 -55.79
C TYR A 868 15.36 2.27 -55.76
N SER A 869 16.31 2.58 -54.89
CA SER A 869 17.51 1.76 -54.64
C SER A 869 17.67 1.51 -53.14
N CYS A 870 17.97 0.28 -52.75
CA CYS A 870 18.16 -0.10 -51.36
C CYS A 870 19.51 -0.81 -51.22
N ASP A 871 20.51 -0.08 -50.74
CA ASP A 871 21.91 -0.50 -50.60
C ASP A 871 22.23 -0.76 -49.13
N ILE A 872 21.60 -1.82 -48.59
CA ILE A 872 21.80 -2.30 -47.23
C ILE A 872 22.07 -3.81 -47.25
N SER A 873 23.06 -4.25 -46.46
CA SER A 873 23.23 -5.65 -46.05
C SER A 873 22.01 -6.12 -45.25
N PRO A 874 21.84 -7.44 -44.95
CA PRO A 874 20.74 -7.91 -44.12
C PRO A 874 20.75 -7.20 -42.75
N LEU A 875 19.91 -6.19 -42.59
CA LEU A 875 19.87 -5.33 -41.42
C LEU A 875 18.55 -5.55 -40.69
N GLU A 876 18.66 -5.81 -39.39
CA GLU A 876 17.51 -5.82 -38.51
C GLU A 876 17.65 -4.75 -37.43
N LEU A 877 16.54 -4.03 -37.19
CA LEU A 877 16.45 -3.02 -36.15
C LEU A 877 15.59 -3.52 -35.00
N TYR A 878 16.05 -3.27 -33.78
CA TYR A 878 15.26 -3.47 -32.58
C TYR A 878 14.39 -2.23 -32.34
N SER A 879 13.10 -2.35 -32.66
CA SER A 879 12.14 -1.23 -32.64
C SER A 879 10.72 -1.72 -32.31
N ASP A 880 9.83 -0.79 -31.98
CA ASP A 880 8.39 -1.02 -31.91
C ASP A 880 7.82 -1.47 -33.28
N ALA A 881 6.74 -2.27 -33.26
CA ALA A 881 6.07 -2.80 -34.46
C ALA A 881 5.57 -1.72 -35.43
N LEU A 882 5.37 -0.49 -34.95
CA LEU A 882 5.03 0.68 -35.76
C LEU A 882 6.18 1.22 -36.60
N ILE A 883 7.38 0.63 -36.55
CA ILE A 883 8.50 0.97 -37.43
C ILE A 883 8.13 0.85 -38.92
N LYS A 884 7.18 -0.04 -39.27
CA LYS A 884 6.61 -0.09 -40.63
C LYS A 884 6.00 1.25 -41.06
N GLN A 885 5.33 1.93 -40.13
CA GLN A 885 4.67 3.20 -40.38
C GLN A 885 5.68 4.34 -40.56
N VAL A 886 6.88 4.21 -39.96
CA VAL A 886 7.97 5.15 -40.17
C VAL A 886 8.39 5.18 -41.63
N PHE A 887 8.66 4.02 -42.22
CA PHE A 887 9.01 3.92 -43.64
C PHE A 887 7.87 4.34 -44.55
N TYR A 888 6.62 3.98 -44.23
CA TYR A 888 5.44 4.44 -44.98
C TYR A 888 5.36 5.97 -45.01
N ASN A 889 5.48 6.63 -43.85
CA ASN A 889 5.38 8.09 -43.74
C ASN A 889 6.52 8.80 -44.48
N LEU A 890 7.75 8.26 -44.46
CA LEU A 890 8.87 8.82 -45.23
C LEU A 890 8.62 8.75 -46.74
N VAL A 891 8.19 7.59 -47.24
CA VAL A 891 7.87 7.40 -48.67
C VAL A 891 6.65 8.24 -49.10
N GLU A 892 5.62 8.31 -48.26
CA GLU A 892 4.46 9.19 -48.48
C GLU A 892 4.86 10.67 -48.51
N ASN A 893 5.79 11.10 -47.67
CA ASN A 893 6.28 12.47 -47.67
C ASN A 893 7.02 12.80 -48.98
N SER A 894 7.90 11.90 -49.45
CA SER A 894 8.65 12.11 -50.69
C SER A 894 7.74 12.17 -51.92
N THR A 895 6.64 11.41 -51.93
CA THR A 895 5.66 11.44 -53.04
C THR A 895 4.71 12.64 -52.97
N ARG A 896 4.25 13.03 -51.78
CA ARG A 896 3.25 14.11 -51.62
C ARG A 896 3.86 15.51 -51.56
N HIS A 897 5.01 15.64 -50.91
CA HIS A 897 5.67 16.92 -50.62
C HIS A 897 6.94 17.14 -51.44
N GLY A 898 7.51 16.06 -51.98
CA GLY A 898 8.70 16.13 -52.81
C GLY A 898 8.44 16.86 -54.13
N VAL A 899 9.09 18.00 -54.30
CA VAL A 899 9.09 18.72 -55.58
C VAL A 899 10.03 17.98 -56.54
N ASN A 900 9.52 17.46 -57.66
CA ASN A 900 10.28 16.74 -58.69
C ASN A 900 11.05 15.50 -58.22
N VAL A 901 10.58 14.81 -57.17
CA VAL A 901 11.18 13.54 -56.74
C VAL A 901 11.02 12.50 -57.85
N THR A 902 12.13 11.88 -58.22
CA THR A 902 12.21 10.81 -59.24
C THR A 902 12.94 9.57 -58.72
N CYS A 903 13.70 9.70 -57.62
CA CYS A 903 14.41 8.61 -57.00
C CYS A 903 14.40 8.69 -55.47
N ILE A 904 14.22 7.55 -54.81
CA ILE A 904 14.39 7.38 -53.36
C ILE A 904 15.48 6.34 -53.10
N ARG A 905 16.38 6.61 -52.15
CA ARG A 905 17.46 5.71 -51.75
C ARG A 905 17.44 5.41 -50.26
N LEU A 906 17.76 4.15 -49.91
CA LEU A 906 18.03 3.73 -48.54
C LEU A 906 19.44 3.12 -48.47
N SER A 907 20.28 3.63 -47.57
CA SER A 907 21.66 3.15 -47.32
C SER A 907 21.93 3.01 -45.83
N PHE A 908 22.92 2.19 -45.46
CA PHE A 908 23.32 1.98 -44.06
C PHE A 908 24.83 1.98 -43.93
N GLU A 909 25.32 2.75 -42.96
CA GLU A 909 26.73 2.78 -42.56
C GLU A 909 26.81 2.51 -41.06
N SER A 910 27.91 1.93 -40.57
CA SER A 910 28.13 1.78 -39.13
C SER A 910 29.55 2.15 -38.76
N ASN A 911 29.69 2.77 -37.59
CA ASN A 911 30.98 3.07 -36.98
C ASN A 911 31.11 2.31 -35.64
N ALA A 912 32.16 2.59 -34.86
CA ALA A 912 32.42 1.89 -33.59
C ALA A 912 31.41 2.24 -32.47
N GLU A 913 30.64 3.32 -32.61
CA GLU A 913 29.74 3.86 -31.59
C GLU A 913 28.26 3.75 -31.95
N GLU A 914 27.90 3.88 -33.24
CA GLU A 914 26.52 3.87 -33.73
C GLU A 914 26.36 3.33 -35.18
N GLY A 915 25.14 2.93 -35.51
CA GLY A 915 24.69 2.65 -36.88
C GLY A 915 23.88 3.82 -37.45
N LEU A 916 24.16 4.19 -38.69
CA LEU A 916 23.53 5.27 -39.43
C LEU A 916 22.70 4.69 -40.58
N LEU A 917 21.37 4.66 -40.43
CA LEU A 917 20.47 4.34 -41.54
C LEU A 917 20.02 5.64 -42.20
N GLN A 918 20.19 5.75 -43.51
CA GLN A 918 19.96 6.99 -44.25
C GLN A 918 18.87 6.78 -45.31
N TYR A 919 17.84 7.61 -45.25
CA TYR A 919 16.79 7.70 -46.27
C TYR A 919 16.98 9.00 -47.06
N GLU A 920 17.10 8.91 -48.38
CA GLU A 920 17.34 10.04 -49.27
C GLU A 920 16.29 10.14 -50.37
N ASP A 921 15.87 11.36 -50.70
CA ASP A 921 15.16 11.67 -51.96
C ASP A 921 15.96 12.70 -52.78
N ASN A 922 15.60 12.86 -54.05
CA ASN A 922 16.19 13.89 -54.93
C ASN A 922 15.25 15.08 -55.21
N GLY A 923 14.41 15.41 -54.23
CA GLY A 923 13.42 16.48 -54.33
C GLY A 923 13.95 17.88 -54.00
N GLY A 924 13.04 18.73 -53.51
CA GLY A 924 13.35 20.13 -53.18
C GLY A 924 14.12 20.36 -51.86
N GLY A 925 14.24 19.36 -50.99
CA GLY A 925 14.88 19.49 -49.68
C GLY A 925 14.11 20.34 -48.67
N ILE A 926 14.65 20.46 -47.45
CA ILE A 926 14.07 21.25 -46.35
C ILE A 926 14.99 22.44 -46.01
N PRO A 927 14.46 23.68 -45.83
CA PRO A 927 15.26 24.83 -45.42
C PRO A 927 15.96 24.62 -44.07
N ASP A 928 17.19 25.12 -43.92
CA ASP A 928 17.99 24.91 -42.70
C ASP A 928 17.27 25.37 -41.42
N ASP A 929 16.53 26.49 -41.46
CA ASP A 929 15.78 27.04 -40.32
C ASP A 929 14.59 26.16 -39.87
N ASP A 930 14.18 25.20 -40.69
CA ASP A 930 13.02 24.34 -40.47
C ASP A 930 13.40 22.91 -40.03
N LYS A 931 14.66 22.48 -40.22
CA LYS A 931 15.11 21.08 -40.03
C LYS A 931 14.82 20.49 -38.65
N ASP A 932 14.92 21.27 -37.59
CA ASP A 932 14.57 20.81 -36.23
C ASP A 932 13.06 20.92 -35.95
N LYS A 933 12.39 21.87 -36.59
CA LYS A 933 10.98 22.19 -36.33
C LYS A 933 10.02 21.22 -36.99
N ILE A 934 10.39 20.61 -38.12
CA ILE A 934 9.55 19.62 -38.83
C ILE A 934 9.18 18.39 -37.99
N PHE A 935 9.95 18.09 -36.94
CA PHE A 935 9.65 17.01 -35.99
C PHE A 935 8.76 17.46 -34.83
N LEU A 936 8.44 18.76 -34.71
CA LEU A 936 7.51 19.27 -33.71
C LEU A 936 6.06 19.03 -34.14
N ARG A 937 5.22 18.69 -33.15
CA ARG A 937 3.80 18.45 -33.37
C ARG A 937 3.12 19.66 -34.01
N GLY A 938 2.52 19.47 -35.18
CA GLY A 938 1.74 20.50 -35.86
C GLY A 938 2.54 21.45 -36.75
N TYR A 939 3.84 21.18 -36.97
CA TYR A 939 4.68 21.98 -37.86
C TYR A 939 4.65 21.46 -39.31
N GLY A 940 4.49 22.36 -40.29
CA GLY A 940 4.48 22.04 -41.74
C GLY A 940 3.15 22.31 -42.46
N LYS A 941 3.11 22.09 -43.78
CA LYS A 941 1.89 22.26 -44.59
C LYS A 941 1.01 21.01 -44.48
N ASN A 942 -0.23 21.16 -44.02
CA ASN A 942 -1.24 20.13 -43.67
C ASN A 942 -1.35 19.87 -42.16
N THR A 943 -0.94 18.71 -41.64
CA THR A 943 -1.18 18.30 -40.24
C THR A 943 0.07 18.35 -39.35
N GLY A 944 1.28 18.22 -39.91
CA GLY A 944 2.53 18.23 -39.15
C GLY A 944 2.68 17.08 -38.15
N LEU A 945 2.03 15.94 -38.42
CA LEU A 945 1.97 14.78 -37.50
C LEU A 945 2.82 13.59 -37.95
N GLY A 946 3.17 13.49 -39.24
CA GLY A 946 3.88 12.33 -39.79
C GLY A 946 5.32 12.21 -39.29
N LEU A 947 6.11 13.29 -39.38
CA LEU A 947 7.50 13.32 -38.89
C LEU A 947 7.58 13.32 -37.36
N PHE A 948 6.61 13.94 -36.69
CA PHE A 948 6.44 13.81 -35.24
C PHE A 948 6.25 12.33 -34.84
N LEU A 949 5.35 11.60 -35.53
CA LEU A 949 5.15 10.17 -35.27
C LEU A 949 6.44 9.35 -35.43
N ILE A 950 7.21 9.66 -36.48
CA ILE A 950 8.47 8.97 -36.76
C ILE A 950 9.43 9.13 -35.57
N LYS A 951 9.57 10.36 -35.07
CA LYS A 951 10.42 10.65 -33.91
C LYS A 951 9.96 9.90 -32.66
N GLU A 952 8.66 9.89 -32.37
CA GLU A 952 8.12 9.20 -31.18
C GLU A 952 8.28 7.68 -31.26
N VAL A 953 8.05 7.06 -32.42
CA VAL A 953 8.22 5.59 -32.61
C VAL A 953 9.68 5.18 -32.43
N LEU A 954 10.63 5.94 -32.99
CA LEU A 954 12.06 5.65 -32.89
C LEU A 954 12.60 5.87 -31.48
N ALA A 955 12.09 6.88 -30.76
CA ALA A 955 12.50 7.20 -29.41
C ALA A 955 12.21 6.07 -28.40
N ILE A 956 11.24 5.17 -28.66
CA ILE A 956 10.95 4.01 -27.81
C ILE A 956 12.18 3.12 -27.60
N THR A 957 13.02 2.99 -28.62
CA THR A 957 14.22 2.15 -28.59
C THR A 957 15.51 2.96 -28.63
N ASP A 958 15.45 4.23 -28.20
CA ASP A 958 16.57 5.17 -28.14
C ASP A 958 17.19 5.49 -29.52
N ILE A 959 16.43 5.29 -30.61
CA ILE A 959 16.85 5.67 -31.96
C ILE A 959 16.44 7.13 -32.19
N SER A 960 17.36 7.97 -32.64
CA SER A 960 17.06 9.35 -32.98
C SER A 960 17.06 9.58 -34.50
N ILE A 961 16.39 10.63 -34.94
CA ILE A 961 16.29 11.00 -36.36
C ILE A 961 16.59 12.49 -36.54
N SER A 962 17.38 12.80 -37.56
CA SER A 962 17.74 14.16 -37.98
C SER A 962 17.53 14.32 -39.49
N GLU A 963 17.46 15.57 -39.96
CA GLU A 963 17.51 15.88 -41.39
C GLU A 963 18.85 16.58 -41.70
N GLU A 964 19.66 15.95 -42.56
CA GLU A 964 21.02 16.36 -42.89
C GLU A 964 21.19 16.65 -44.39
N GLY A 965 20.08 16.83 -45.11
CA GLY A 965 20.06 17.12 -46.54
C GLY A 965 20.47 18.55 -46.85
N THR A 966 20.83 18.81 -48.11
CA THR A 966 21.10 20.18 -48.57
C THR A 966 19.86 20.71 -49.28
N TYR A 967 19.34 21.85 -48.80
CA TYR A 967 18.17 22.50 -49.39
C TYR A 967 18.34 22.71 -50.90
N GLY A 968 17.34 22.33 -51.69
CA GLY A 968 17.35 22.40 -53.15
C GLY A 968 17.92 21.17 -53.87
N THR A 969 18.46 20.18 -53.15
CA THR A 969 19.03 18.96 -53.76
C THR A 969 18.35 17.65 -53.34
N GLY A 970 17.47 17.71 -52.34
CA GLY A 970 16.75 16.56 -51.79
C GLY A 970 16.74 16.58 -50.27
N VAL A 971 16.01 15.64 -49.67
CA VAL A 971 16.05 15.40 -48.22
C VAL A 971 16.99 14.24 -47.90
N ARG A 972 17.63 14.29 -46.74
CA ARG A 972 18.36 13.17 -46.16
C ARG A 972 17.97 13.01 -44.70
N PHE A 973 17.13 12.02 -44.41
CA PHE A 973 16.79 11.65 -43.04
C PHE A 973 17.77 10.60 -42.52
N VAL A 974 18.47 10.92 -41.44
CA VAL A 974 19.48 10.06 -40.83
C VAL A 974 18.96 9.54 -39.50
N PHE A 975 18.98 8.22 -39.35
CA PHE A 975 18.61 7.52 -38.12
C PHE A 975 19.88 7.14 -37.38
N HIS A 976 20.05 7.64 -36.17
CA HIS A 976 21.17 7.30 -35.29
C HIS A 976 20.77 6.16 -34.37
N ILE A 977 21.37 5.00 -34.57
CA ILE A 977 20.98 3.74 -33.94
C ILE A 977 22.10 3.28 -33.00
N PRO A 978 21.84 3.12 -31.69
CA PRO A 978 22.83 2.61 -30.74
C PRO A 978 23.34 1.21 -31.12
N HIS A 979 24.59 0.89 -30.78
CA HIS A 979 25.25 -0.37 -31.18
C HIS A 979 24.49 -1.66 -30.77
N ASN A 980 23.71 -1.61 -29.70
CA ASN A 980 22.90 -2.75 -29.22
C ASN A 980 21.49 -2.81 -29.83
N ARG A 981 21.13 -1.91 -30.76
CA ARG A 981 19.79 -1.79 -31.37
C ARG A 981 19.74 -2.15 -32.86
N TYR A 982 20.87 -2.56 -33.46
CA TYR A 982 20.90 -3.13 -34.81
C TYR A 982 21.70 -4.43 -34.83
N ARG A 983 21.39 -5.31 -35.78
CA ARG A 983 22.22 -6.47 -36.12
C ARG A 983 22.35 -6.60 -37.63
N VAL A 984 23.57 -6.85 -38.09
CA VAL A 984 23.89 -7.08 -39.49
C VAL A 984 24.12 -8.57 -39.69
N GLY A 985 23.33 -9.19 -40.57
CA GLY A 985 23.50 -10.59 -40.94
C GLY A 985 24.77 -10.78 -41.75
N ASP A 986 25.57 -11.78 -41.38
CA ASP A 986 26.80 -12.13 -42.07
C ASP A 986 26.44 -12.60 -43.49
N THR A 987 26.88 -11.86 -44.51
CA THR A 987 26.77 -12.30 -45.89
C THR A 987 27.74 -13.45 -46.07
N GLY A 988 27.25 -14.68 -45.89
CA GLY A 988 28.00 -15.89 -46.17
C GLY A 988 28.66 -15.79 -47.54
N LYS A 989 29.99 -15.74 -47.54
CA LYS A 989 30.78 -16.18 -48.69
C LYS A 989 30.28 -17.56 -49.06
N GLY A 990 29.86 -17.71 -50.31
CA GLY A 990 29.45 -19.01 -50.83
C GLY A 990 30.55 -20.04 -50.59
N GLU A 991 30.19 -21.12 -49.90
CA GLU A 991 30.76 -22.42 -50.15
C GLU A 991 29.70 -23.21 -50.94
N SER A 992 30.14 -23.61 -52.13
CA SER A 992 29.50 -24.43 -53.14
C SER A 992 29.07 -25.80 -52.64
#